data_AF-A0A2E4HQY2-F1
#
_entry.id   AF-A0A2E4HQY2-F1
#
_cell.length_a   1.000
_cell.length_b   1.000
_cell.length_c   1.000
_cell.angle_alpha   90.00
_cell.angle_beta   90.00
_cell.angle_gamma   90.00
#
_symmetry.space_group_name_H-M   'P 1'
#
loop_
_entity.id
_entity.type
_entity.pdbx_description
1 polymer ?
#
loop_
_entity_poly.entity_id
_entity_poly.type
_entity_poly.pdbx_seq_one_letter_code
_entity_poly.pdbx_strand_id
1 'polypeptide(L)'
;MTRHITLVGLLVAILLAISSFSLMVDAFDPGGPPAAGGIPKIVTGNWEWINYQPTGGSYSPQYDINKDNVQWLELNWIYPYVNQDAEALGFNLAAQTGSSAPALFVDGIIYIAKNTKAVHAIDATTGQEVWYSDYLSVNPDFNQLVAEFPYLQGSRGHVHAMNYYRGSDWLIMSSIPCYLAALNVADGSLAWEMGPEILCGTNEELGNPAQGIMGTFKSKGYFPSISNHPPSFHGDIMVWPSMGASGAGGRSSIIGFDMSNPNNPQELWRTWVAPAMDGSDKDWAIDQCDITGGNGWYFEYPRYRETGQLALNCKDAPEDAVMNDWINMKPNTPHYGEVHTASAVSPVWGNMPIDPETGIIYMGTGDIGPYPNSTFKFGPNLHGSGIIAVDSTTGELVWWFATNPHDLWDMDCSWGGIMGRSEGTKVLIKACKNGIVYALDAATGEPVWVYDPPNIRRDVEMNYGVDKNNDPTGKDACCNMVFEHMNKDWMHQPKDTPVRTICYTHCIESDIAYDGKHVYFAAHNAPRNLTINNVRDFGNNGRAVYYGAEERNVTVFAVDVDTGETAWEFFIEPGAFRGGILVTGGVVYAYASDGNLYMLDSDTGELLSKKFFGIPVNVAPTVGAGDDGKHRIGLHVGGGGGFVFRGHGTAPGTFATFGLPDSLPERIVRIEEIERVVEVEVEGPERIVEIEKEVQVIKEVEVIVEKEVPVEVERIVEVEKQVEVEVVTTEQVVSPISYIAIGLGVVLVVVAGVLFQRSKA
;
A
#
# COMPACT_ATOMS: atom_id res chain seq x y z
N MET A 1 -49.09 -54.25 -3.40
CA MET A 1 -47.79 -53.66 -3.83
C MET A 1 -47.82 -52.14 -3.70
N THR A 2 -48.36 -51.62 -2.58
CA THR A 2 -48.97 -50.26 -2.54
C THR A 2 -48.70 -49.52 -1.22
N ARG A 3 -47.71 -49.98 -0.43
CA ARG A 3 -47.27 -49.32 0.82
C ARG A 3 -45.82 -48.83 0.82
N HIS A 4 -45.03 -49.12 -0.22
CA HIS A 4 -43.66 -48.60 -0.36
C HIS A 4 -43.59 -47.32 -1.20
N ILE A 5 -44.56 -47.07 -2.09
CA ILE A 5 -44.58 -45.88 -2.95
C ILE A 5 -44.84 -44.60 -2.14
N THR A 6 -45.68 -44.66 -1.10
CA THR A 6 -45.97 -43.51 -0.24
C THR A 6 -44.80 -43.08 0.65
N LEU A 7 -43.94 -44.00 1.10
CA LEU A 7 -42.78 -43.65 1.94
C LEU A 7 -41.67 -42.99 1.10
N VAL A 8 -41.40 -43.51 -0.10
CA VAL A 8 -40.44 -42.91 -1.05
C VAL A 8 -40.97 -41.55 -1.53
N GLY A 9 -42.27 -41.44 -1.82
CA GLY A 9 -42.89 -40.15 -2.16
C GLY A 9 -42.77 -39.10 -1.05
N LEU A 10 -42.91 -39.50 0.22
CA LEU A 10 -42.73 -38.58 1.35
C LEU A 10 -41.26 -38.17 1.53
N LEU A 11 -40.32 -39.10 1.38
CA LEU A 11 -38.88 -38.82 1.44
C LEU A 11 -38.43 -37.89 0.31
N VAL A 12 -38.91 -38.11 -0.91
CA VAL A 12 -38.63 -37.22 -2.06
C VAL A 12 -39.30 -35.86 -1.86
N ALA A 13 -40.52 -35.79 -1.31
CA ALA A 13 -41.16 -34.51 -0.98
C ALA A 13 -40.44 -33.75 0.14
N ILE A 14 -39.89 -34.43 1.15
CA ILE A 14 -39.09 -33.82 2.22
C ILE A 14 -37.73 -33.38 1.69
N LEU A 15 -37.07 -34.18 0.84
CA LEU A 15 -35.81 -33.78 0.18
C LEU A 15 -36.01 -32.58 -0.75
N LEU A 16 -37.12 -32.52 -1.49
CA LEU A 16 -37.49 -31.38 -2.32
C LEU A 16 -37.93 -30.15 -1.51
N ALA A 17 -38.54 -30.35 -0.33
CA ALA A 17 -38.87 -29.26 0.59
C ALA A 17 -37.61 -28.69 1.28
N ILE A 18 -36.63 -29.54 1.60
CA ILE A 18 -35.33 -29.10 2.11
C ILE A 18 -34.54 -28.40 0.98
N SER A 19 -34.53 -28.94 -0.25
CA SER A 19 -33.88 -28.29 -1.40
C SER A 19 -34.60 -27.03 -1.90
N SER A 20 -35.79 -26.71 -1.39
CA SER A 20 -36.48 -25.43 -1.64
C SER A 20 -36.49 -24.49 -0.43
N PHE A 21 -35.87 -24.89 0.69
CA PHE A 21 -35.52 -24.01 1.81
C PHE A 21 -34.04 -23.59 1.83
N SER A 22 -33.20 -24.14 0.94
CA SER A 22 -31.80 -23.75 0.74
C SER A 22 -31.59 -22.64 -0.31
N LEU A 23 -32.62 -21.87 -0.65
CA LEU A 23 -32.56 -20.73 -1.59
C LEU A 23 -33.04 -19.41 -0.95
N MET A 24 -32.79 -19.26 0.35
CA MET A 24 -32.83 -17.98 1.06
C MET A 24 -31.61 -17.86 1.99
N VAL A 25 -30.42 -17.82 1.36
CA VAL A 25 -29.19 -17.27 1.94
C VAL A 25 -28.51 -16.43 0.86
N ASP A 26 -29.24 -15.45 0.32
CA ASP A 26 -28.68 -14.36 -0.50
C ASP A 26 -28.41 -13.16 0.41
N ALA A 27 -27.27 -13.23 1.12
CA ALA A 27 -26.61 -12.09 1.75
C ALA A 27 -25.14 -12.47 1.99
N PHE A 28 -24.21 -11.72 1.38
CA PHE A 28 -22.75 -11.89 1.45
C PHE A 28 -22.15 -13.14 0.76
N ASP A 29 -21.87 -13.02 -0.54
CA ASP A 29 -20.88 -13.83 -1.25
C ASP A 29 -19.51 -13.08 -1.19
N PRO A 30 -18.48 -13.59 -0.50
CA PRO A 30 -17.30 -12.81 -0.10
C PRO A 30 -16.20 -12.67 -1.17
N GLY A 31 -16.58 -12.48 -2.44
CA GLY A 31 -15.68 -11.89 -3.44
C GLY A 31 -14.57 -12.80 -3.99
N GLY A 32 -14.79 -14.11 -4.10
CA GLY A 32 -14.00 -14.93 -5.03
C GLY A 32 -14.39 -14.61 -6.49
N PRO A 33 -13.47 -14.71 -7.48
CA PRO A 33 -13.88 -14.67 -8.88
C PRO A 33 -14.87 -15.81 -9.15
N PRO A 34 -15.94 -15.58 -9.94
CA PRO A 34 -17.01 -16.57 -10.09
C PRO A 34 -16.48 -17.87 -10.69
N ALA A 35 -16.91 -19.00 -10.11
CA ALA A 35 -16.68 -20.31 -10.70
C ALA A 35 -17.19 -20.31 -12.16
N ALA A 36 -16.35 -20.78 -13.07
CA ALA A 36 -16.45 -20.49 -14.50
C ALA A 36 -17.87 -20.70 -15.08
N GLY A 37 -18.49 -19.61 -15.58
CA GLY A 37 -19.66 -19.67 -16.45
C GLY A 37 -20.93 -18.95 -16.01
N GLY A 38 -20.93 -18.19 -14.91
CA GLY A 38 -22.06 -17.34 -14.50
C GLY A 38 -21.65 -15.87 -14.31
N ILE A 39 -22.43 -14.92 -14.86
CA ILE A 39 -22.27 -13.49 -14.58
C ILE A 39 -23.10 -13.17 -13.31
N PRO A 40 -22.48 -12.82 -12.18
CA PRO A 40 -23.22 -12.39 -10.99
C PRO A 40 -23.78 -10.99 -11.22
N LYS A 41 -25.05 -10.76 -10.85
CA LYS A 41 -25.62 -9.40 -10.77
C LYS A 41 -25.20 -8.72 -9.46
N ILE A 42 -23.93 -8.36 -9.37
CA ILE A 42 -23.47 -7.33 -8.44
C ILE A 42 -24.06 -5.99 -8.94
N VAL A 43 -24.32 -5.03 -8.05
CA VAL A 43 -24.57 -3.63 -8.46
C VAL A 43 -23.20 -3.08 -8.91
N THR A 44 -22.91 -3.21 -10.22
CA THR A 44 -21.54 -3.34 -10.74
C THR A 44 -20.61 -2.14 -10.56
N GLY A 45 -21.10 -1.00 -10.05
CA GLY A 45 -20.41 0.28 -10.06
C GLY A 45 -19.89 0.82 -8.73
N ASN A 46 -20.00 0.09 -7.61
CA ASN A 46 -19.65 0.61 -6.29
C ASN A 46 -18.25 0.21 -5.82
N TRP A 47 -17.59 1.12 -5.10
CA TRP A 47 -16.33 1.01 -4.39
C TRP A 47 -16.53 1.62 -3.00
N GLU A 48 -16.92 0.78 -2.03
CA GLU A 48 -17.50 1.20 -0.75
C GLU A 48 -16.45 1.34 0.36
N TRP A 49 -15.30 0.68 0.21
CA TRP A 49 -14.18 0.71 1.17
C TRP A 49 -12.92 1.23 0.49
N ILE A 50 -11.95 1.69 1.27
CA ILE A 50 -10.63 2.12 0.76
C ILE A 50 -10.05 1.12 -0.27
N ASN A 51 -10.09 -0.18 0.03
CA ASN A 51 -9.62 -1.26 -0.85
C ASN A 51 -10.79 -2.07 -1.45
N TYR A 52 -11.77 -1.38 -2.03
CA TYR A 52 -13.00 -1.89 -2.65
C TYR A 52 -14.08 -2.38 -1.66
N GLN A 53 -13.74 -3.37 -0.81
CA GLN A 53 -14.70 -4.11 0.04
C GLN A 53 -14.10 -4.47 1.42
N PRO A 54 -14.89 -4.97 2.40
CA PRO A 54 -14.41 -5.27 3.76
C PRO A 54 -13.25 -6.28 3.83
N THR A 55 -13.25 -7.28 2.94
CA THR A 55 -12.17 -8.28 2.81
C THR A 55 -10.88 -7.72 2.18
N GLY A 56 -10.89 -6.45 1.76
CA GLY A 56 -9.85 -5.84 0.94
C GLY A 56 -9.89 -6.35 -0.51
N GLY A 57 -8.79 -6.14 -1.22
CA GLY A 57 -8.58 -6.63 -2.59
C GLY A 57 -8.09 -5.56 -3.55
N SER A 58 -8.50 -4.30 -3.35
CA SER A 58 -8.26 -3.20 -4.31
C SER A 58 -8.56 -3.59 -5.76
N TYR A 59 -9.54 -4.47 -5.93
CA TYR A 59 -9.90 -5.11 -7.18
C TYR A 59 -11.39 -4.91 -7.45
N SER A 60 -11.71 -4.42 -8.64
CA SER A 60 -13.10 -4.33 -9.09
C SER A 60 -13.35 -5.33 -10.24
N PRO A 61 -14.41 -6.14 -10.19
CA PRO A 61 -14.77 -7.08 -11.25
C PRO A 61 -15.39 -6.40 -12.49
N GLN A 62 -15.47 -5.06 -12.55
CA GLN A 62 -15.93 -4.38 -13.76
C GLN A 62 -15.00 -4.66 -14.95
N TYR A 63 -15.57 -4.65 -16.16
CA TYR A 63 -14.86 -4.90 -17.42
C TYR A 63 -15.25 -3.90 -18.52
N ASP A 64 -15.92 -2.80 -18.19
CA ASP A 64 -16.24 -1.75 -19.18
C ASP A 64 -14.96 -1.04 -19.60
N ILE A 65 -14.15 -0.62 -18.63
CA ILE A 65 -12.76 -0.22 -18.83
C ILE A 65 -11.90 -1.48 -18.66
N ASN A 66 -11.19 -1.89 -19.72
CA ASN A 66 -10.46 -3.14 -19.76
C ASN A 66 -9.20 -3.05 -20.65
N LYS A 67 -8.42 -4.13 -20.68
CA LYS A 67 -7.14 -4.18 -21.39
C LYS A 67 -7.19 -3.96 -22.90
N ASP A 68 -8.35 -4.16 -23.53
CA ASP A 68 -8.53 -3.90 -24.97
C ASP A 68 -8.84 -2.42 -25.27
N ASN A 69 -9.24 -1.62 -24.27
CA ASN A 69 -9.72 -0.25 -24.47
C ASN A 69 -9.14 0.84 -23.56
N VAL A 70 -8.38 0.48 -22.52
CA VAL A 70 -7.83 1.41 -21.52
C VAL A 70 -6.97 2.55 -22.09
N GLN A 71 -6.32 2.32 -23.24
CA GLN A 71 -5.55 3.33 -23.97
C GLN A 71 -6.40 4.55 -24.39
N TRP A 72 -7.71 4.37 -24.60
CA TRP A 72 -8.64 5.43 -24.99
C TRP A 72 -9.30 6.16 -23.82
N LEU A 73 -8.89 5.91 -22.57
CA LEU A 73 -9.36 6.69 -21.42
C LEU A 73 -9.10 8.19 -21.62
N GLU A 74 -10.15 9.00 -21.49
CA GLU A 74 -10.11 10.46 -21.55
C GLU A 74 -10.58 11.08 -20.24
N LEU A 75 -10.17 12.33 -19.99
CA LEU A 75 -10.62 13.09 -18.82
C LEU A 75 -12.10 13.44 -18.98
N ASN A 76 -12.96 12.99 -18.06
CA ASN A 76 -14.36 13.36 -18.07
C ASN A 76 -14.55 14.75 -17.41
N TRP A 77 -14.07 14.91 -16.18
CA TRP A 77 -14.16 16.17 -15.44
C TRP A 77 -13.12 16.24 -14.31
N ILE A 78 -12.96 17.41 -13.72
CA ILE A 78 -12.11 17.65 -12.54
C ILE A 78 -12.89 18.39 -11.44
N TYR A 79 -12.60 18.05 -10.17
CA TYR A 79 -13.07 18.80 -9.00
C TYR A 79 -11.84 19.42 -8.29
N PRO A 80 -11.59 20.74 -8.47
CA PRO A 80 -10.40 21.39 -7.94
C PRO A 80 -10.51 21.58 -6.42
N TYR A 81 -9.45 21.25 -5.69
CA TYR A 81 -9.45 21.46 -4.25
C TYR A 81 -9.14 22.92 -3.92
N VAL A 82 -10.12 23.61 -3.33
CA VAL A 82 -9.92 24.95 -2.77
C VAL A 82 -8.99 24.84 -1.55
N ASN A 83 -8.01 25.74 -1.46
CA ASN A 83 -7.13 25.82 -0.29
C ASN A 83 -7.86 26.52 0.87
N GLN A 84 -8.63 25.76 1.65
CA GLN A 84 -9.21 26.25 2.91
C GLN A 84 -8.23 25.97 4.06
N ASP A 85 -7.30 26.91 4.22
CA ASP A 85 -6.54 27.27 5.41
C ASP A 85 -6.05 26.16 6.36
N ALA A 86 -4.85 25.63 6.04
CA ALA A 86 -3.99 24.96 7.03
C ALA A 86 -3.57 25.88 8.20
N GLU A 87 -3.82 27.19 8.12
CA GLU A 87 -3.47 28.19 9.15
C GLU A 87 -4.49 28.25 10.31
N ALA A 88 -5.69 27.69 10.16
CA ALA A 88 -6.79 27.87 11.12
C ALA A 88 -6.70 27.01 12.41
N LEU A 89 -5.80 26.01 12.47
CA LEU A 89 -5.89 24.93 13.46
C LEU A 89 -4.97 25.06 14.70
N GLY A 90 -4.18 26.13 14.80
CA GLY A 90 -3.33 26.36 15.97
C GLY A 90 -2.05 25.51 16.04
N PHE A 91 -1.21 25.82 17.03
CA PHE A 91 0.25 25.58 16.99
C PHE A 91 0.71 24.11 17.01
N ASN A 92 -0.19 23.14 17.20
CA ASN A 92 0.11 21.69 17.29
C ASN A 92 -0.74 20.81 16.35
N LEU A 93 -1.66 21.36 15.53
CA LEU A 93 -2.69 20.58 14.82
C LEU A 93 -2.70 20.81 13.29
N ALA A 94 -1.56 21.16 12.70
CA ALA A 94 -1.46 21.42 11.26
C ALA A 94 -1.79 20.16 10.42
N ALA A 95 -2.96 20.17 9.77
CA ALA A 95 -3.33 19.16 8.79
C ALA A 95 -2.60 19.39 7.46
N GLN A 96 -2.33 18.32 6.71
CA GLN A 96 -1.81 18.46 5.35
C GLN A 96 -2.88 19.05 4.41
N THR A 97 -2.48 19.71 3.32
CA THR A 97 -3.42 20.09 2.26
C THR A 97 -3.81 18.86 1.41
N GLY A 98 -4.93 18.95 0.70
CA GLY A 98 -5.39 17.91 -0.22
C GLY A 98 -6.18 16.78 0.43
N SER A 99 -6.09 15.59 -0.15
CA SER A 99 -6.56 14.31 0.39
C SER A 99 -5.37 13.36 0.42
N SER A 100 -5.37 12.42 1.36
CA SER A 100 -4.49 11.25 1.34
C SER A 100 -5.28 9.93 1.41
N ALA A 101 -6.61 10.00 1.31
CA ALA A 101 -7.52 8.86 1.37
C ALA A 101 -8.17 8.62 0.00
N PRO A 102 -8.18 7.38 -0.51
CA PRO A 102 -8.86 7.03 -1.76
C PRO A 102 -10.34 7.41 -1.72
N ALA A 103 -10.84 7.94 -2.84
CA ALA A 103 -12.24 8.35 -2.96
C ALA A 103 -13.16 7.14 -3.15
N LEU A 104 -14.30 7.12 -2.46
CA LEU A 104 -15.31 6.08 -2.63
C LEU A 104 -16.24 6.41 -3.78
N PHE A 105 -16.78 5.39 -4.45
CA PHE A 105 -17.87 5.50 -5.42
C PHE A 105 -19.05 4.70 -4.88
N VAL A 106 -20.16 5.33 -4.54
CA VAL A 106 -21.32 4.64 -3.97
C VAL A 106 -22.58 5.21 -4.57
N ASP A 107 -23.33 4.36 -5.27
CA ASP A 107 -24.68 4.61 -5.79
C ASP A 107 -24.77 5.95 -6.55
N GLY A 108 -23.81 6.15 -7.48
CA GLY A 108 -23.72 7.34 -8.35
C GLY A 108 -22.95 8.53 -7.75
N ILE A 109 -22.57 8.48 -6.47
CA ILE A 109 -21.90 9.57 -5.75
C ILE A 109 -20.45 9.21 -5.42
N ILE A 110 -19.55 10.18 -5.57
CA ILE A 110 -18.14 10.10 -5.17
C ILE A 110 -17.96 10.83 -3.84
N TYR A 111 -17.42 10.12 -2.84
CA TYR A 111 -17.13 10.69 -1.52
C TYR A 111 -15.63 10.90 -1.33
N ILE A 112 -15.24 12.15 -1.08
CA ILE A 112 -13.84 12.56 -0.93
C ILE A 112 -13.61 13.10 0.48
N ALA A 113 -12.80 12.38 1.27
CA ALA A 113 -12.31 12.85 2.55
C ALA A 113 -11.05 13.73 2.36
N LYS A 114 -11.08 14.96 2.87
CA LYS A 114 -9.93 15.87 2.91
C LYS A 114 -9.05 15.57 4.12
N ASN A 115 -7.76 15.89 4.01
CA ASN A 115 -6.82 15.79 5.12
C ASN A 115 -7.19 16.66 6.34
N THR A 116 -8.01 17.70 6.14
CA THR A 116 -8.63 18.51 7.21
C THR A 116 -9.79 17.83 7.94
N LYS A 117 -10.21 16.61 7.52
CA LYS A 117 -11.44 15.89 7.91
C LYS A 117 -12.74 16.43 7.29
N ALA A 118 -12.66 17.29 6.27
CA ALA A 118 -13.84 17.74 5.52
C ALA A 118 -14.25 16.67 4.49
N VAL A 119 -15.53 16.58 4.14
CA VAL A 119 -16.04 15.62 3.16
C VAL A 119 -16.80 16.35 2.06
N HIS A 120 -16.49 16.01 0.81
CA HIS A 120 -17.27 16.40 -0.36
C HIS A 120 -17.99 15.18 -0.92
N ALA A 121 -19.28 15.33 -1.20
CA ALA A 121 -20.06 14.38 -1.99
C ALA A 121 -20.28 14.98 -3.39
N ILE A 122 -19.90 14.25 -4.42
CA ILE A 122 -19.84 14.74 -5.81
C ILE A 122 -20.61 13.77 -6.70
N ASP A 123 -21.51 14.26 -7.53
CA ASP A 123 -22.19 13.46 -8.56
C ASP A 123 -21.15 12.91 -9.56
N ALA A 124 -21.04 11.58 -9.66
CA ALA A 124 -20.01 10.92 -10.46
C ALA A 124 -20.14 11.19 -11.96
N THR A 125 -21.36 11.46 -12.43
CA THR A 125 -21.69 11.69 -13.83
C THR A 125 -21.25 13.08 -14.29
N THR A 126 -21.50 14.09 -13.47
CA THR A 126 -21.43 15.52 -13.81
C THR A 126 -20.28 16.27 -13.15
N GLY A 127 -19.69 15.73 -12.08
CA GLY A 127 -18.65 16.38 -11.29
C GLY A 127 -19.15 17.53 -10.41
N GLN A 128 -20.47 17.67 -10.22
CA GLN A 128 -21.06 18.70 -9.37
C GLN A 128 -21.12 18.26 -7.91
N GLU A 129 -20.81 19.18 -6.99
CA GLU A 129 -20.95 18.92 -5.55
C GLU A 129 -22.44 18.82 -5.18
N VAL A 130 -22.81 17.70 -4.56
CA VAL A 130 -24.15 17.43 -4.02
C VAL A 130 -24.26 18.01 -2.61
N TRP A 131 -23.25 17.77 -1.77
CA TRP A 131 -23.12 18.39 -0.45
C TRP A 131 -21.65 18.48 -0.02
N TYR A 132 -21.40 19.37 0.95
CA TYR A 132 -20.12 19.54 1.64
C TYR A 132 -20.35 19.53 3.15
N SER A 133 -19.44 18.89 3.89
CA SER A 133 -19.43 18.89 5.36
C SER A 133 -18.03 19.16 5.89
N ASP A 134 -17.89 20.23 6.67
CA ASP A 134 -16.71 20.55 7.47
C ASP A 134 -16.86 20.12 8.94
N TYR A 135 -17.92 19.37 9.29
CA TYR A 135 -18.29 19.13 10.69
C TYR A 135 -17.12 18.57 11.52
N LEU A 136 -16.44 17.53 11.02
CA LEU A 136 -15.27 16.91 11.67
C LEU A 136 -13.96 17.72 11.48
N SER A 137 -13.99 18.75 10.64
CA SER A 137 -12.91 19.75 10.52
C SER A 137 -13.00 20.84 11.58
N VAL A 138 -14.18 21.08 12.16
CA VAL A 138 -14.38 22.12 13.19
C VAL A 138 -14.72 21.53 14.57
N ASN A 139 -15.35 20.37 14.62
CA ASN A 139 -15.73 19.66 15.85
C ASN A 139 -14.92 18.37 16.05
N PRO A 140 -14.64 17.97 17.31
CA PRO A 140 -14.76 18.81 18.52
C PRO A 140 -13.75 19.97 18.46
N ASP A 141 -13.85 20.94 19.37
CA ASP A 141 -12.74 21.87 19.60
C ASP A 141 -11.60 21.10 20.27
N PHE A 142 -10.54 20.81 19.52
CA PHE A 142 -9.38 20.08 20.04
C PHE A 142 -8.61 20.88 21.09
N ASN A 143 -8.65 22.21 21.08
CA ASN A 143 -7.99 23.00 22.12
C ASN A 143 -8.74 22.85 23.45
N GLN A 144 -10.07 22.80 23.41
CA GLN A 144 -10.89 22.43 24.56
C GLN A 144 -10.62 20.98 24.97
N LEU A 145 -10.62 20.04 24.03
CA LEU A 145 -10.42 18.61 24.32
C LEU A 145 -9.05 18.33 24.97
N VAL A 146 -7.98 18.99 24.51
CA VAL A 146 -6.64 18.87 25.11
C VAL A 146 -6.54 19.62 26.45
N ALA A 147 -7.29 20.71 26.64
CA ALA A 147 -7.36 21.40 27.93
C ALA A 147 -8.13 20.58 28.98
N GLU A 148 -9.15 19.83 28.56
CA GLU A 148 -9.94 18.94 29.40
C GLU A 148 -9.22 17.61 29.66
N PHE A 149 -8.57 17.03 28.64
CA PHE A 149 -7.85 15.75 28.70
C PHE A 149 -6.37 15.92 28.31
N PRO A 150 -5.49 16.41 29.21
CA PRO A 150 -4.12 16.83 28.84
C PRO A 150 -3.16 15.69 28.45
N TYR A 151 -3.61 14.43 28.59
CA TYR A 151 -2.92 13.26 28.08
C TYR A 151 -3.10 13.10 26.55
N LEU A 152 -4.15 13.67 25.95
CA LEU A 152 -4.33 13.72 24.50
C LEU A 152 -3.37 14.76 23.92
N GLN A 153 -2.41 14.33 23.10
CA GLN A 153 -1.50 15.24 22.37
C GLN A 153 -1.42 14.88 20.87
N GLY A 154 -2.53 14.42 20.31
CA GLY A 154 -2.62 14.04 18.90
C GLY A 154 -2.44 15.22 17.93
N SER A 155 -2.04 14.90 16.71
CA SER A 155 -2.08 15.83 15.57
C SER A 155 -3.28 15.49 14.70
N ARG A 156 -3.98 16.48 14.12
CA ARG A 156 -5.06 16.23 13.15
C ARG A 156 -4.60 15.59 11.84
N GLY A 157 -3.29 15.63 11.56
CA GLY A 157 -2.64 14.69 10.64
C GLY A 157 -3.06 14.77 9.17
N HIS A 158 -3.23 13.60 8.57
CA HIS A 158 -3.82 13.38 7.25
C HIS A 158 -4.80 12.20 7.34
N VAL A 159 -5.74 12.08 6.40
CA VAL A 159 -6.68 10.95 6.37
C VAL A 159 -6.07 9.85 5.51
N HIS A 160 -6.08 8.61 5.99
CA HIS A 160 -5.64 7.45 5.22
C HIS A 160 -6.81 6.76 4.50
N ALA A 161 -7.99 6.73 5.13
CA ALA A 161 -9.15 5.97 4.67
C ALA A 161 -10.48 6.65 5.03
N MET A 162 -11.51 6.33 4.25
CA MET A 162 -12.92 6.50 4.58
C MET A 162 -13.65 5.28 4.01
N ASN A 163 -14.64 4.76 4.75
CA ASN A 163 -15.46 3.62 4.34
C ASN A 163 -16.95 3.99 4.45
N TYR A 164 -17.75 3.40 3.57
CA TYR A 164 -19.21 3.45 3.59
C TYR A 164 -19.78 2.15 4.17
N TYR A 165 -20.71 2.29 5.12
CA TYR A 165 -21.32 1.17 5.84
C TYR A 165 -22.78 1.02 5.40
N ARG A 166 -22.99 0.26 4.33
CA ARG A 166 -24.28 0.09 3.63
C ARG A 166 -25.47 -0.28 4.53
N GLY A 167 -25.23 -1.02 5.62
CA GLY A 167 -26.31 -1.39 6.56
C GLY A 167 -26.89 -0.22 7.36
N SER A 168 -26.18 0.91 7.43
CA SER A 168 -26.50 2.04 8.31
C SER A 168 -26.46 3.40 7.61
N ASP A 169 -26.06 3.45 6.34
CA ASP A 169 -25.80 4.68 5.56
C ASP A 169 -24.88 5.68 6.28
N TRP A 170 -23.77 5.15 6.81
CA TRP A 170 -22.72 5.93 7.47
C TRP A 170 -21.45 6.02 6.61
N LEU A 171 -20.81 7.19 6.65
CA LEU A 171 -19.42 7.39 6.28
C LEU A 171 -18.59 7.48 7.56
N ILE A 172 -17.56 6.64 7.69
CA ILE A 172 -16.61 6.70 8.81
C ILE A 172 -15.20 6.83 8.22
N MET A 173 -14.46 7.86 8.67
CA MET A 173 -13.12 8.19 8.20
C MET A 173 -12.05 7.85 9.23
N SER A 174 -10.78 7.89 8.84
CA SER A 174 -9.66 7.70 9.77
C SER A 174 -9.79 8.65 10.96
N SER A 175 -9.93 8.06 12.14
CA SER A 175 -10.26 8.76 13.38
C SER A 175 -8.99 9.36 14.00
N ILE A 176 -9.16 10.29 14.94
CA ILE A 176 -8.06 10.73 15.82
C ILE A 176 -8.04 9.87 17.09
N PRO A 177 -6.98 9.92 17.92
CA PRO A 177 -6.94 9.16 19.17
C PRO A 177 -8.07 9.61 20.09
N CYS A 178 -8.79 8.65 20.67
CA CYS A 178 -9.87 8.92 21.63
C CYS A 178 -11.04 9.77 21.09
N TYR A 179 -11.19 9.92 19.77
CA TYR A 179 -12.42 10.44 19.16
C TYR A 179 -12.71 9.79 17.80
N LEU A 180 -13.91 9.21 17.67
CA LEU A 180 -14.42 8.52 16.48
C LEU A 180 -15.83 9.04 16.18
N ALA A 181 -16.16 9.26 14.91
CA ALA A 181 -17.47 9.78 14.51
C ALA A 181 -17.87 9.30 13.11
N ALA A 182 -19.18 9.22 12.90
CA ALA A 182 -19.82 8.86 11.64
C ALA A 182 -20.64 10.03 11.09
N LEU A 183 -20.65 10.18 9.76
CA LEU A 183 -21.52 11.12 9.05
C LEU A 183 -22.63 10.38 8.30
N ASN A 184 -23.82 10.98 8.22
CA ASN A 184 -24.92 10.50 7.38
C ASN A 184 -24.58 10.70 5.90
N VAL A 185 -24.73 9.65 5.10
CA VAL A 185 -24.41 9.63 3.65
C VAL A 185 -25.29 10.60 2.84
N ALA A 186 -26.52 10.83 3.29
CA ALA A 186 -27.51 11.64 2.60
C ALA A 186 -27.20 13.15 2.58
N ASP A 187 -26.58 13.69 3.62
CA ASP A 187 -26.39 15.14 3.80
C ASP A 187 -25.08 15.57 4.49
N GLY A 188 -24.22 14.61 4.89
CA GLY A 188 -22.96 14.90 5.58
C GLY A 188 -23.11 15.39 7.02
N SER A 189 -24.32 15.33 7.60
CA SER A 189 -24.56 15.66 9.02
C SER A 189 -23.99 14.58 9.95
N LEU A 190 -23.75 14.93 11.22
CA LEU A 190 -23.29 13.96 12.22
C LEU A 190 -24.36 12.87 12.45
N ALA A 191 -23.98 11.60 12.30
CA ALA A 191 -24.80 10.45 12.67
C ALA A 191 -24.62 10.10 14.16
N TRP A 192 -23.38 10.00 14.61
CA TRP A 192 -22.98 9.77 16.00
C TRP A 192 -21.49 10.08 16.20
N GLU A 193 -21.09 10.32 17.45
CA GLU A 193 -19.68 10.47 17.85
C GLU A 193 -19.40 9.78 19.19
N MET A 194 -18.14 9.41 19.40
CA MET A 194 -17.61 8.86 20.64
C MET A 194 -16.38 9.67 21.04
N GLY A 195 -16.41 10.26 22.24
CA GLY A 195 -15.31 11.05 22.79
C GLY A 195 -14.38 10.27 23.74
N PRO A 196 -13.41 10.96 24.36
CA PRO A 196 -12.38 10.31 25.19
C PRO A 196 -12.95 9.51 26.36
N GLU A 197 -14.01 10.01 27.00
CA GLU A 197 -14.75 9.34 28.07
C GLU A 197 -15.22 7.91 27.70
N ILE A 198 -15.55 7.66 26.43
CA ILE A 198 -15.99 6.34 25.93
C ILE A 198 -14.79 5.51 25.46
N LEU A 199 -13.87 6.13 24.71
CA LEU A 199 -12.83 5.39 23.98
C LEU A 199 -11.57 5.13 24.81
N CYS A 200 -11.26 6.05 25.74
CA CYS A 200 -9.98 6.12 26.46
C CYS A 200 -10.11 6.29 27.98
N GLY A 201 -11.29 6.64 28.50
CA GLY A 201 -11.62 6.76 29.92
C GLY A 201 -11.74 8.21 30.44
N THR A 202 -12.18 8.33 31.69
CA THR A 202 -12.41 9.62 32.38
C THR A 202 -11.11 10.27 32.85
N ASN A 203 -11.11 11.59 33.08
CA ASN A 203 -9.97 12.25 33.73
C ASN A 203 -9.65 11.71 35.15
N GLU A 204 -10.62 11.11 35.85
CA GLU A 204 -10.41 10.53 37.19
C GLU A 204 -9.67 9.18 37.10
N GLU A 205 -9.97 8.35 36.10
CA GLU A 205 -9.36 7.04 35.89
C GLU A 205 -7.93 7.10 35.32
N LEU A 206 -7.61 8.16 34.59
CA LEU A 206 -6.37 8.30 33.81
C LEU A 206 -5.36 9.27 34.46
N GLY A 207 -5.83 10.09 35.41
CA GLY A 207 -5.00 11.01 36.18
C GLY A 207 -4.57 12.27 35.42
N ASN A 208 -4.06 13.23 36.17
CA ASN A 208 -3.78 14.58 35.67
C ASN A 208 -2.26 14.81 35.50
N PRO A 209 -1.77 15.12 34.28
CA PRO A 209 -0.35 15.41 34.03
C PRO A 209 0.24 16.54 34.87
N ALA A 210 -0.56 17.55 35.25
CA ALA A 210 -0.13 18.62 36.16
C ALA A 210 0.13 18.15 37.60
N GLN A 211 -0.30 16.93 37.96
CA GLN A 211 -0.05 16.27 39.24
C GLN A 211 1.06 15.20 39.16
N GLY A 212 1.70 15.03 37.99
CA GLY A 212 2.73 14.01 37.78
C GLY A 212 2.19 12.61 37.49
N ILE A 213 0.88 12.47 37.25
CA ILE A 213 0.24 11.23 36.79
C ILE A 213 -0.09 11.42 35.31
N MET A 214 0.48 10.64 34.41
CA MET A 214 0.22 10.76 32.98
C MET A 214 -0.13 9.40 32.39
N GLY A 215 -1.28 9.25 31.73
CA GLY A 215 -1.51 8.17 30.76
C GLY A 215 -2.75 7.34 31.00
N THR A 216 -3.23 6.73 29.91
CA THR A 216 -4.47 5.94 29.91
C THR A 216 -4.26 4.53 30.45
N PHE A 217 -5.20 3.98 31.21
CA PHE A 217 -5.23 2.55 31.62
C PHE A 217 -3.91 1.98 32.18
N LYS A 218 -3.36 2.64 33.22
CA LYS A 218 -2.02 2.35 33.81
C LYS A 218 -0.83 2.62 32.87
N SER A 219 -1.02 3.35 31.77
CA SER A 219 0.08 3.89 30.97
C SER A 219 0.84 4.98 31.75
N LYS A 220 2.05 5.28 31.28
CA LYS A 220 2.88 6.39 31.75
C LYS A 220 3.24 7.30 30.57
N GLY A 221 2.35 8.18 30.13
CA GLY A 221 2.65 9.07 29.01
C GLY A 221 1.47 9.80 28.39
N TYR A 222 1.70 10.37 27.21
CA TYR A 222 0.65 10.93 26.37
C TYR A 222 0.01 9.81 25.55
N PHE A 223 -1.22 10.00 25.08
CA PHE A 223 -1.88 9.14 24.08
C PHE A 223 -2.10 9.91 22.76
N PRO A 224 -1.02 10.29 22.03
CA PRO A 224 -1.15 10.91 20.73
C PRO A 224 -1.11 9.84 19.63
N SER A 225 -1.66 10.17 18.46
CA SER A 225 -1.47 9.45 17.20
C SER A 225 -1.95 10.36 16.06
N ILE A 226 -1.59 10.01 14.83
CA ILE A 226 -1.87 10.84 13.64
C ILE A 226 -3.29 10.58 13.16
N SER A 227 -3.64 9.32 12.88
CA SER A 227 -5.01 8.83 12.75
C SER A 227 -5.00 7.29 12.78
N ASN A 228 -6.07 6.68 13.29
CA ASN A 228 -6.32 5.23 13.15
C ASN A 228 -7.25 4.98 11.96
N HIS A 229 -7.18 3.79 11.35
CA HIS A 229 -8.14 3.34 10.33
C HIS A 229 -9.61 3.38 10.85
N PRO A 230 -10.61 3.62 9.98
CA PRO A 230 -12.02 3.36 10.30
C PRO A 230 -12.24 1.98 10.93
N PRO A 231 -13.27 1.80 11.77
CA PRO A 231 -13.60 0.52 12.37
C PRO A 231 -14.00 -0.54 11.33
N SER A 232 -13.92 -1.82 11.71
CA SER A 232 -14.55 -2.92 10.98
C SER A 232 -15.79 -3.39 11.74
N PHE A 233 -16.84 -3.80 11.03
CA PHE A 233 -18.11 -4.22 11.61
C PHE A 233 -18.40 -5.70 11.34
N HIS A 234 -18.91 -6.40 12.35
CA HIS A 234 -19.46 -7.75 12.25
C HIS A 234 -20.89 -7.76 12.83
N GLY A 235 -21.89 -7.67 11.95
CA GLY A 235 -23.26 -7.34 12.38
C GLY A 235 -23.28 -5.99 13.10
N ASP A 236 -23.91 -5.94 14.26
CA ASP A 236 -23.97 -4.75 15.12
C ASP A 236 -22.69 -4.52 15.95
N ILE A 237 -21.68 -5.39 15.88
CA ILE A 237 -20.43 -5.23 16.64
C ILE A 237 -19.43 -4.41 15.83
N MET A 238 -19.05 -3.24 16.35
CA MET A 238 -17.99 -2.39 15.82
C MET A 238 -16.67 -2.71 16.52
N VAL A 239 -15.62 -3.00 15.75
CA VAL A 239 -14.27 -3.23 16.25
C VAL A 239 -13.35 -2.10 15.78
N TRP A 240 -12.70 -1.43 16.73
CA TRP A 240 -11.88 -0.24 16.47
C TRP A 240 -10.51 -0.30 17.16
N PRO A 241 -9.40 -0.01 16.43
CA PRO A 241 -8.07 0.08 17.01
C PRO A 241 -7.84 1.45 17.68
N SER A 242 -7.64 1.44 18.99
CA SER A 242 -7.21 2.60 19.79
C SER A 242 -5.71 2.52 20.04
N MET A 243 -4.93 3.06 19.11
CA MET A 243 -3.45 3.05 19.16
C MET A 243 -2.87 4.39 19.58
N GLY A 244 -1.80 4.35 20.39
CA GLY A 244 -0.93 5.48 20.70
C GLY A 244 0.07 5.77 19.56
N ALA A 245 1.20 6.40 19.88
CA ALA A 245 2.25 6.68 18.90
C ALA A 245 3.65 6.42 19.42
N SER A 246 4.49 5.96 18.50
CA SER A 246 5.92 5.79 18.63
C SER A 246 6.62 6.90 19.42
N GLY A 247 7.11 6.55 20.62
CA GLY A 247 7.95 7.41 21.43
C GLY A 247 7.22 8.53 22.20
N ALA A 248 5.89 8.53 22.22
CA ALA A 248 5.09 9.45 23.04
C ALA A 248 4.24 8.74 24.11
N GLY A 249 4.00 7.44 23.94
CA GLY A 249 3.33 6.57 24.89
C GLY A 249 1.87 6.30 24.54
N GLY A 250 1.17 5.79 25.56
CA GLY A 250 -0.23 5.38 25.46
C GLY A 250 -0.35 3.86 25.34
N ARG A 251 -1.26 3.25 26.12
CA ARG A 251 -1.42 1.79 26.08
C ARG A 251 -2.40 1.41 24.97
N SER A 252 -1.85 0.99 23.84
CA SER A 252 -2.62 0.61 22.66
C SER A 252 -3.56 -0.59 22.92
N SER A 253 -4.76 -0.54 22.36
CA SER A 253 -5.80 -1.57 22.50
C SER A 253 -6.70 -1.67 21.27
N ILE A 254 -7.40 -2.80 21.15
CA ILE A 254 -8.53 -2.99 20.24
C ILE A 254 -9.79 -3.06 21.11
N ILE A 255 -10.87 -2.41 20.68
CA ILE A 255 -12.11 -2.31 21.45
C ILE A 255 -13.28 -2.79 20.60
N GLY A 256 -14.13 -3.64 21.17
CA GLY A 256 -15.41 -4.03 20.59
C GLY A 256 -16.56 -3.27 21.24
N PHE A 257 -17.45 -2.71 20.42
CA PHE A 257 -18.66 -2.00 20.84
C PHE A 257 -19.92 -2.60 20.23
N ASP A 258 -20.97 -2.74 21.04
CA ASP A 258 -22.34 -2.94 20.54
C ASP A 258 -22.87 -1.60 19.98
N MET A 259 -23.18 -1.59 18.69
CA MET A 259 -23.72 -0.46 17.94
C MET A 259 -25.21 -0.61 17.58
N SER A 260 -25.91 -1.61 18.12
CA SER A 260 -27.37 -1.79 17.94
C SER A 260 -28.18 -0.56 18.41
N ASN A 261 -27.60 0.27 19.28
CA ASN A 261 -28.03 1.64 19.51
C ASN A 261 -26.83 2.62 19.45
N PRO A 262 -26.57 3.30 18.31
CA PRO A 262 -25.42 4.18 18.15
C PRO A 262 -25.45 5.44 19.05
N ASN A 263 -26.61 5.76 19.65
CA ASN A 263 -26.71 6.86 20.63
C ASN A 263 -26.27 6.45 22.04
N ASN A 264 -26.03 5.17 22.27
CA ASN A 264 -25.55 4.62 23.54
C ASN A 264 -24.68 3.38 23.26
N PRO A 265 -23.52 3.53 22.60
CA PRO A 265 -22.61 2.42 22.34
C PRO A 265 -22.15 1.79 23.65
N GLN A 266 -22.04 0.47 23.70
CA GLN A 266 -21.59 -0.25 24.89
C GLN A 266 -20.30 -1.00 24.59
N GLU A 267 -19.24 -0.76 25.36
CA GLU A 267 -18.01 -1.56 25.28
C GLU A 267 -18.33 -3.00 25.70
N LEU A 268 -18.11 -3.94 24.77
CA LEU A 268 -18.31 -5.38 24.98
C LEU A 268 -17.05 -6.01 25.55
N TRP A 269 -15.90 -5.63 24.98
CA TRP A 269 -14.59 -6.19 25.28
C TRP A 269 -13.48 -5.22 24.87
N ARG A 270 -12.30 -5.39 25.46
CA ARG A 270 -11.09 -4.64 25.12
C ARG A 270 -9.84 -5.50 25.25
N THR A 271 -9.05 -5.52 24.19
CA THR A 271 -7.88 -6.38 24.05
C THR A 271 -6.63 -5.52 23.96
N TRP A 272 -5.73 -5.70 24.93
CA TRP A 272 -4.49 -4.93 25.02
C TRP A 272 -3.46 -5.48 24.04
N VAL A 273 -2.84 -4.60 23.24
CA VAL A 273 -1.77 -5.00 22.30
C VAL A 273 -0.37 -4.63 22.81
N ALA A 274 -0.28 -4.21 24.08
CA ALA A 274 0.94 -3.92 24.82
C ALA A 274 0.73 -4.22 26.32
N PRO A 275 1.78 -4.58 27.09
CA PRO A 275 1.69 -4.82 28.52
C PRO A 275 1.31 -3.55 29.31
N ALA A 276 1.00 -3.71 30.59
CA ALA A 276 0.71 -2.56 31.46
C ALA A 276 2.01 -1.80 31.80
N MET A 277 2.02 -0.48 31.66
CA MET A 277 3.23 0.34 31.88
C MET A 277 3.60 0.51 33.38
N ASP A 278 2.90 -0.19 34.27
CA ASP A 278 3.26 -0.35 35.69
C ASP A 278 4.28 -1.49 35.91
N GLY A 279 4.63 -2.25 34.87
CA GLY A 279 5.60 -3.34 34.96
C GLY A 279 5.09 -4.58 35.70
N SER A 280 3.77 -4.72 35.83
CA SER A 280 3.15 -5.90 36.46
C SER A 280 3.27 -7.18 35.64
N ASP A 281 3.56 -7.03 34.34
CA ASP A 281 3.56 -8.08 33.33
C ASP A 281 4.96 -8.14 32.70
N LYS A 282 5.69 -9.23 32.96
CA LYS A 282 7.10 -9.41 32.56
C LYS A 282 7.31 -10.54 31.56
N ASP A 283 6.33 -11.42 31.52
CA ASP A 283 6.33 -12.64 30.72
C ASP A 283 5.41 -12.43 29.51
N TRP A 284 5.02 -11.18 29.21
CA TRP A 284 4.08 -10.76 28.17
C TRP A 284 4.18 -11.58 26.89
N ALA A 285 5.35 -11.69 26.27
CA ALA A 285 5.52 -12.42 25.01
C ALA A 285 5.29 -13.94 25.13
N ILE A 286 5.51 -14.52 26.31
CA ILE A 286 5.21 -15.92 26.65
C ILE A 286 3.69 -16.07 26.85
N ASP A 287 3.08 -15.18 27.64
CA ASP A 287 1.64 -15.14 27.87
C ASP A 287 0.86 -14.95 26.54
N GLN A 288 1.37 -14.12 25.61
CA GLN A 288 0.78 -13.96 24.28
C GLN A 288 0.88 -15.23 23.42
N CYS A 289 1.90 -16.08 23.63
CA CYS A 289 1.98 -17.39 22.99
C CYS A 289 0.97 -18.38 23.57
N ASP A 290 0.82 -18.40 24.90
CA ASP A 290 -0.09 -19.32 25.59
C ASP A 290 -1.57 -18.95 25.37
N ILE A 291 -1.92 -17.66 25.35
CA ILE A 291 -3.30 -17.17 25.11
C ILE A 291 -3.80 -17.59 23.71
N THR A 292 -2.95 -17.55 22.68
CA THR A 292 -3.31 -18.02 21.33
C THR A 292 -3.18 -19.54 21.16
N GLY A 293 -2.95 -20.29 22.23
CA GLY A 293 -2.73 -21.74 22.19
C GLY A 293 -1.46 -22.14 21.43
N GLY A 294 -0.54 -21.21 21.17
CA GLY A 294 0.66 -21.37 20.34
C GLY A 294 0.52 -20.92 18.89
N ASN A 295 -0.58 -20.28 18.50
CA ASN A 295 -0.72 -19.64 17.19
C ASN A 295 -0.01 -18.27 17.20
N GLY A 296 1.29 -18.29 17.46
CA GLY A 296 2.16 -17.13 17.51
C GLY A 296 3.42 -17.41 16.73
N TRP A 297 3.87 -16.45 15.92
CA TRP A 297 4.92 -16.68 14.94
C TRP A 297 5.89 -15.50 14.88
N TYR A 298 7.19 -15.79 14.86
CA TYR A 298 8.26 -14.82 14.65
C TYR A 298 8.88 -15.01 13.27
N PHE A 299 8.89 -13.97 12.43
CA PHE A 299 9.60 -14.03 11.16
C PHE A 299 11.10 -13.82 11.35
N GLU A 300 11.91 -14.82 11.03
CA GLU A 300 13.37 -14.77 11.18
C GLU A 300 14.05 -14.64 9.81
N TYR A 301 14.25 -13.42 9.30
CA TYR A 301 14.73 -13.19 7.94
C TYR A 301 16.03 -13.95 7.57
N PRO A 302 17.10 -14.01 8.39
CA PRO A 302 18.30 -14.80 8.08
C PRO A 302 17.99 -16.29 7.96
N ARG A 303 17.17 -16.82 8.87
CA ARG A 303 16.80 -18.23 8.90
C ARG A 303 15.95 -18.61 7.69
N TYR A 304 15.03 -17.74 7.29
CA TYR A 304 14.31 -17.85 6.02
C TYR A 304 15.27 -17.89 4.84
N ARG A 305 16.22 -16.93 4.75
CA ARG A 305 17.21 -16.86 3.66
C ARG A 305 18.19 -18.04 3.61
N GLU A 306 18.54 -18.63 4.75
CA GLU A 306 19.51 -19.73 4.85
C GLU A 306 18.88 -21.14 4.78
N THR A 307 17.66 -21.31 5.26
CA THR A 307 17.03 -22.64 5.45
C THR A 307 15.70 -22.82 4.72
N GLY A 308 15.07 -21.73 4.26
CA GLY A 308 13.71 -21.73 3.73
C GLY A 308 12.61 -21.81 4.80
N GLN A 309 12.94 -21.83 6.10
CA GLN A 309 11.95 -21.81 7.17
C GLN A 309 11.19 -20.47 7.17
N LEU A 310 9.87 -20.53 6.97
CA LEU A 310 9.03 -19.34 6.78
C LEU A 310 8.81 -18.52 8.08
N ALA A 311 8.72 -19.17 9.24
CA ALA A 311 8.71 -18.53 10.56
C ALA A 311 9.14 -19.51 11.67
N LEU A 312 9.43 -18.98 12.85
CA LEU A 312 9.59 -19.72 14.11
C LEU A 312 8.28 -19.68 14.89
N ASN A 313 7.77 -20.83 15.35
CA ASN A 313 6.62 -20.84 16.25
C ASN A 313 7.02 -20.30 17.64
N CYS A 314 6.13 -19.56 18.29
CA CYS A 314 6.41 -18.91 19.57
C CYS A 314 6.78 -19.89 20.70
N LYS A 315 6.32 -21.15 20.64
CA LYS A 315 6.69 -22.22 21.60
C LYS A 315 8.14 -22.70 21.47
N ASP A 316 8.76 -22.47 20.31
CA ASP A 316 10.15 -22.83 20.02
C ASP A 316 11.11 -21.64 20.17
N ALA A 317 10.61 -20.47 20.58
CA ALA A 317 11.43 -19.30 20.85
C ALA A 317 12.29 -19.49 22.12
N PRO A 318 13.59 -19.14 22.09
CA PRO A 318 14.43 -19.17 23.29
C PRO A 318 13.85 -18.28 24.41
N GLU A 319 13.69 -18.87 25.59
CA GLU A 319 13.09 -18.24 26.77
C GLU A 319 13.76 -16.89 27.11
N ASP A 320 15.10 -16.83 27.05
CA ASP A 320 15.88 -15.63 27.31
C ASP A 320 15.65 -14.51 26.26
N ALA A 321 15.30 -14.85 25.02
CA ALA A 321 14.98 -13.88 23.98
C ALA A 321 13.60 -13.21 24.18
N VAL A 322 12.64 -13.90 24.80
CA VAL A 322 11.25 -13.42 24.98
C VAL A 322 10.93 -12.89 26.38
N MET A 323 11.74 -13.22 27.39
CA MET A 323 11.61 -12.75 28.76
C MET A 323 11.87 -11.24 28.93
N ASN A 324 11.10 -10.59 29.81
CA ASN A 324 11.16 -9.14 30.09
C ASN A 324 10.78 -8.26 28.88
N ASP A 325 9.86 -8.73 28.03
CA ASP A 325 9.40 -7.95 26.89
C ASP A 325 8.84 -6.58 27.34
N TRP A 326 9.18 -5.53 26.59
CA TRP A 326 8.95 -4.10 26.84
C TRP A 326 9.67 -3.49 28.06
N ILE A 327 10.36 -4.27 28.91
CA ILE A 327 10.89 -3.80 30.19
C ILE A 327 12.31 -3.24 30.07
N ASN A 328 12.61 -2.19 30.82
CA ASN A 328 13.95 -1.67 30.97
C ASN A 328 14.78 -2.53 31.92
N MET A 329 15.59 -3.46 31.38
CA MET A 329 16.50 -4.29 32.17
C MET A 329 17.94 -3.74 32.21
N LYS A 330 18.16 -2.44 31.95
CA LYS A 330 19.48 -1.81 31.93
C LYS A 330 19.89 -1.26 33.31
N PRO A 331 20.88 -1.85 34.02
CA PRO A 331 21.18 -1.47 35.40
C PRO A 331 21.66 -0.01 35.55
N ASN A 332 21.29 0.62 36.66
CA ASN A 332 21.61 2.02 37.01
C ASN A 332 21.00 3.09 36.08
N THR A 333 19.98 2.74 35.31
CA THR A 333 19.15 3.69 34.55
C THR A 333 17.89 4.07 35.35
N PRO A 334 17.25 5.22 35.06
CA PRO A 334 15.88 5.47 35.53
C PRO A 334 14.94 4.33 35.12
N HIS A 335 13.89 4.07 35.91
CA HIS A 335 12.85 3.09 35.56
C HIS A 335 13.35 1.65 35.32
N TYR A 336 14.49 1.24 35.90
CA TYR A 336 14.96 -0.15 35.84
C TYR A 336 13.92 -1.12 36.43
N GLY A 337 13.54 -2.13 35.65
CA GLY A 337 12.50 -3.10 35.98
C GLY A 337 11.06 -2.63 35.71
N GLU A 338 10.88 -1.43 35.12
CA GLU A 338 9.60 -0.91 34.64
C GLU A 338 9.56 -0.96 33.10
N VAL A 339 8.35 -0.98 32.52
CA VAL A 339 8.16 -0.83 31.08
C VAL A 339 8.48 0.61 30.64
N HIS A 340 9.06 0.77 29.45
CA HIS A 340 9.34 2.11 28.90
C HIS A 340 8.06 2.92 28.66
N THR A 341 7.85 3.90 29.53
CA THR A 341 6.73 4.85 29.63
C THR A 341 6.20 5.39 28.29
N ALA A 342 7.08 5.98 27.47
CA ALA A 342 6.72 6.54 26.16
C ALA A 342 6.64 5.54 24.99
N SER A 343 6.64 4.24 25.26
CA SER A 343 6.46 3.22 24.22
C SER A 343 4.97 2.95 23.99
N ALA A 344 4.60 2.70 22.74
CA ALA A 344 3.25 2.33 22.32
C ALA A 344 3.35 1.58 20.98
N VAL A 345 2.37 0.72 20.69
CA VAL A 345 2.14 0.24 19.33
C VAL A 345 1.50 1.37 18.54
N SER A 346 2.15 1.82 17.47
CA SER A 346 1.66 2.89 16.58
C SER A 346 0.36 2.53 15.82
N PRO A 347 -0.27 3.50 15.13
CA PRO A 347 -1.57 3.31 14.47
C PRO A 347 -1.64 2.24 13.39
N VAL A 348 -2.85 1.73 13.19
CA VAL A 348 -3.25 0.97 12.00
C VAL A 348 -3.58 1.98 10.90
N TRP A 349 -2.87 1.93 9.77
CA TRP A 349 -2.93 2.94 8.69
C TRP A 349 -3.94 2.56 7.60
N GLY A 350 -3.89 1.32 7.12
CA GLY A 350 -4.71 0.79 6.02
C GLY A 350 -5.78 -0.20 6.48
N ASN A 351 -6.46 -0.83 5.52
CA ASN A 351 -7.63 -1.67 5.80
C ASN A 351 -7.36 -2.81 6.81
N MET A 352 -8.40 -3.11 7.60
CA MET A 352 -8.46 -4.25 8.52
C MET A 352 -9.43 -5.28 7.95
N PRO A 353 -8.98 -6.25 7.13
CA PRO A 353 -9.86 -7.24 6.55
C PRO A 353 -10.67 -7.97 7.61
N ILE A 354 -11.92 -8.27 7.27
CA ILE A 354 -12.76 -9.16 8.08
C ILE A 354 -13.12 -10.40 7.26
N ASP A 355 -13.05 -11.57 7.89
CA ASP A 355 -13.64 -12.79 7.36
C ASP A 355 -15.12 -12.89 7.81
N PRO A 356 -16.10 -12.67 6.92
CA PRO A 356 -17.52 -12.64 7.30
C PRO A 356 -18.07 -14.03 7.70
N GLU A 357 -17.36 -15.12 7.41
CA GLU A 357 -17.78 -16.48 7.82
C GLU A 357 -17.43 -16.78 9.28
N THR A 358 -16.32 -16.24 9.78
CA THR A 358 -15.76 -16.55 11.10
C THR A 358 -15.86 -15.37 12.07
N GLY A 359 -16.03 -14.15 11.58
CA GLY A 359 -15.97 -12.93 12.38
C GLY A 359 -14.56 -12.53 12.81
N ILE A 360 -13.51 -13.16 12.26
CA ILE A 360 -12.12 -12.80 12.57
C ILE A 360 -11.74 -11.53 11.79
N ILE A 361 -11.15 -10.56 12.50
CA ILE A 361 -10.65 -9.31 11.93
C ILE A 361 -9.13 -9.31 12.00
N TYR A 362 -8.49 -8.96 10.90
CA TYR A 362 -7.04 -8.97 10.72
C TYR A 362 -6.49 -7.55 10.68
N MET A 363 -5.48 -7.27 11.49
CA MET A 363 -4.89 -5.94 11.63
C MET A 363 -3.38 -6.00 11.46
N GLY A 364 -2.84 -5.10 10.65
CA GLY A 364 -1.42 -4.79 10.67
C GLY A 364 -1.13 -3.78 11.78
N THR A 365 -0.06 -3.97 12.54
CA THR A 365 0.27 -3.11 13.69
C THR A 365 1.45 -2.19 13.42
N GLY A 366 1.39 -1.03 14.09
CA GLY A 366 2.36 0.04 13.96
C GLY A 366 3.69 -0.30 14.62
N ASP A 367 4.71 0.51 14.32
CA ASP A 367 6.01 0.45 14.98
C ASP A 367 5.92 0.61 16.51
N ILE A 368 6.93 0.13 17.23
CA ILE A 368 7.08 0.38 18.66
C ILE A 368 8.16 1.42 18.89
N GLY A 369 7.78 2.64 19.19
CA GLY A 369 8.73 3.66 19.61
C GLY A 369 9.29 3.45 21.02
N PRO A 370 10.32 4.23 21.40
CA PRO A 370 11.08 5.11 20.52
C PRO A 370 12.00 4.31 19.55
N TYR A 371 12.07 4.76 18.29
CA TYR A 371 13.08 4.31 17.32
C TYR A 371 14.06 5.46 16.99
N PRO A 372 15.19 5.18 16.33
CA PRO A 372 15.85 3.87 16.22
C PRO A 372 16.64 3.50 17.48
N ASN A 373 16.33 4.14 18.63
CA ASN A 373 16.99 3.91 19.90
C ASN A 373 16.02 3.35 20.95
N SER A 374 16.15 2.05 21.20
CA SER A 374 15.35 1.20 22.08
C SER A 374 15.98 0.95 23.45
N THR A 375 17.01 1.73 23.86
CA THR A 375 17.85 1.50 25.05
C THR A 375 17.15 1.02 26.35
N PHE A 376 15.88 1.36 26.58
CA PHE A 376 15.10 0.97 27.77
C PHE A 376 13.96 -0.03 27.49
N LYS A 377 13.97 -0.71 26.34
CA LYS A 377 12.88 -1.56 25.84
C LYS A 377 13.47 -2.89 25.32
N PHE A 378 13.40 -3.93 26.15
CA PHE A 378 13.94 -5.26 25.88
C PHE A 378 12.86 -6.16 25.22
N GLY A 379 13.24 -7.29 24.64
CA GLY A 379 12.33 -8.28 24.06
C GLY A 379 11.80 -7.97 22.65
N PRO A 380 10.94 -8.85 22.10
CA PRO A 380 10.39 -8.76 20.73
C PRO A 380 9.39 -7.60 20.51
N ASN A 381 8.87 -7.02 21.59
CA ASN A 381 7.93 -5.91 21.66
C ASN A 381 6.57 -6.21 21.02
N LEU A 382 6.00 -7.36 21.39
CA LEU A 382 4.68 -7.77 20.89
C LEU A 382 3.60 -6.79 21.38
N HIS A 383 2.66 -6.33 20.56
CA HIS A 383 2.34 -6.77 19.20
C HIS A 383 2.65 -5.74 18.12
N GLY A 384 3.67 -4.88 18.27
CA GLY A 384 4.00 -3.93 17.20
C GLY A 384 4.82 -4.54 16.06
N SER A 385 4.91 -3.82 14.94
CA SER A 385 5.55 -4.24 13.68
C SER A 385 5.26 -5.69 13.32
N GLY A 386 3.96 -6.00 13.25
CA GLY A 386 3.44 -7.34 13.01
C GLY A 386 1.99 -7.34 12.55
N ILE A 387 1.37 -8.50 12.70
CA ILE A 387 0.02 -8.81 12.22
C ILE A 387 -0.70 -9.56 13.33
N ILE A 388 -1.95 -9.21 13.61
CA ILE A 388 -2.79 -9.82 14.64
C ILE A 388 -4.18 -10.14 14.10
N ALA A 389 -4.76 -11.23 14.58
CA ALA A 389 -6.13 -11.64 14.28
C ALA A 389 -6.95 -11.69 15.57
N VAL A 390 -8.12 -11.06 15.57
CA VAL A 390 -8.99 -10.95 16.74
C VAL A 390 -10.41 -11.41 16.39
N ASP A 391 -11.00 -12.22 17.25
CA ASP A 391 -12.42 -12.57 17.17
C ASP A 391 -13.27 -11.32 17.50
N SER A 392 -14.09 -10.88 16.55
CA SER A 392 -14.90 -9.66 16.71
C SER A 392 -15.96 -9.75 17.82
N THR A 393 -16.38 -10.95 18.22
CA THR A 393 -17.46 -11.17 19.20
C THR A 393 -16.91 -11.19 20.63
N THR A 394 -15.75 -11.82 20.84
CA THR A 394 -15.14 -12.02 22.17
C THR A 394 -13.99 -11.08 22.46
N GLY A 395 -13.32 -10.55 21.43
CA GLY A 395 -12.07 -9.83 21.55
C GLY A 395 -10.84 -10.73 21.72
N GLU A 396 -11.01 -12.05 21.75
CA GLU A 396 -9.89 -12.98 21.94
C GLU A 396 -8.91 -12.89 20.77
N LEU A 397 -7.62 -12.81 21.09
CA LEU A 397 -6.53 -12.86 20.11
C LEU A 397 -6.46 -14.30 19.59
N VAL A 398 -6.76 -14.49 18.31
CA VAL A 398 -6.79 -15.81 17.65
C VAL A 398 -5.38 -16.26 17.31
N TRP A 399 -4.59 -15.34 16.73
CA TRP A 399 -3.19 -15.55 16.39
C TRP A 399 -2.44 -14.23 16.22
N TRP A 400 -1.11 -14.29 16.24
CA TRP A 400 -0.24 -13.16 15.93
C TRP A 400 1.00 -13.60 15.12
N PHE A 401 1.52 -12.69 14.29
CA PHE A 401 2.70 -12.88 13.47
C PHE A 401 3.57 -11.63 13.55
N ALA A 402 4.70 -11.70 14.25
CA ALA A 402 5.67 -10.62 14.35
C ALA A 402 6.55 -10.58 13.10
N THR A 403 6.34 -9.60 12.23
CA THR A 403 7.11 -9.45 10.98
C THR A 403 8.49 -8.84 11.25
N ASN A 404 8.60 -8.03 12.31
CA ASN A 404 9.84 -7.44 12.79
C ASN A 404 9.93 -7.44 14.32
N PRO A 405 10.13 -8.61 14.99
CA PRO A 405 10.41 -8.65 16.42
C PRO A 405 11.63 -7.80 16.76
N HIS A 406 11.49 -6.98 17.80
CA HIS A 406 12.43 -5.95 18.22
C HIS A 406 12.73 -4.92 17.13
N ASP A 407 11.69 -4.27 16.60
CA ASP A 407 11.82 -3.26 15.53
C ASP A 407 12.59 -1.99 15.98
N LEU A 408 13.68 -1.70 15.26
CA LEU A 408 14.56 -0.53 15.41
C LEU A 408 14.53 0.40 14.19
N TRP A 409 13.67 0.12 13.20
CA TRP A 409 13.72 0.66 11.84
C TRP A 409 12.42 1.36 11.36
N ASP A 410 11.36 1.40 12.19
CA ASP A 410 10.00 1.88 11.83
C ASP A 410 9.32 0.95 10.79
N MET A 411 9.64 -0.34 10.81
CA MET A 411 9.23 -1.36 9.84
C MET A 411 7.84 -1.94 10.17
N ASP A 412 6.85 -1.07 10.37
CA ASP A 412 5.48 -1.47 10.64
C ASP A 412 4.81 -2.31 9.54
N CYS A 413 3.76 -3.06 9.87
CA CYS A 413 2.93 -3.73 8.86
C CYS A 413 1.52 -3.12 8.77
N SER A 414 1.37 -1.85 9.13
CA SER A 414 0.07 -1.20 9.36
C SER A 414 -0.71 -0.80 8.10
N TRP A 415 -0.19 -1.03 6.90
CA TRP A 415 -0.95 -0.85 5.65
C TRP A 415 -2.03 -1.94 5.46
N GLY A 416 -2.82 -1.88 4.40
CA GLY A 416 -3.93 -2.80 4.16
C GLY A 416 -3.52 -4.26 4.03
N GLY A 417 -4.46 -5.16 4.26
CA GLY A 417 -4.35 -6.59 3.94
C GLY A 417 -5.44 -7.01 2.97
N ILE A 418 -5.36 -8.26 2.50
CA ILE A 418 -6.37 -8.86 1.62
C ILE A 418 -6.67 -10.28 2.10
N MET A 419 -7.96 -10.65 2.15
CA MET A 419 -8.37 -12.05 2.24
C MET A 419 -8.35 -12.70 0.85
N GLY A 420 -7.68 -13.85 0.74
CA GLY A 420 -7.56 -14.60 -0.50
C GLY A 420 -7.67 -16.11 -0.30
N ARG A 421 -7.33 -16.87 -1.35
CA ARG A 421 -7.12 -18.32 -1.26
C ARG A 421 -5.83 -18.70 -1.96
N SER A 422 -5.10 -19.65 -1.37
CA SER A 422 -3.86 -20.23 -1.89
C SER A 422 -3.98 -21.75 -1.79
N GLU A 423 -3.96 -22.45 -2.93
CA GLU A 423 -4.28 -23.88 -3.10
C GLU A 423 -5.60 -24.31 -2.40
N GLY A 424 -6.55 -23.38 -2.27
CA GLY A 424 -7.83 -23.56 -1.58
C GLY A 424 -7.85 -23.18 -0.09
N THR A 425 -6.69 -23.10 0.57
CA THR A 425 -6.51 -22.58 1.94
C THR A 425 -6.95 -21.12 2.00
N LYS A 426 -7.75 -20.72 2.99
CA LYS A 426 -8.12 -19.30 3.19
C LYS A 426 -6.92 -18.59 3.80
N VAL A 427 -6.45 -17.53 3.16
CA VAL A 427 -5.23 -16.80 3.60
C VAL A 427 -5.50 -15.32 3.81
N LEU A 428 -4.79 -14.73 4.77
CA LEU A 428 -4.55 -13.29 4.82
C LEU A 428 -3.23 -13.00 4.09
N ILE A 429 -3.25 -12.07 3.15
CA ILE A 429 -2.07 -11.60 2.44
C ILE A 429 -1.76 -10.17 2.88
N LYS A 430 -0.51 -9.91 3.29
CA LYS A 430 -0.01 -8.58 3.64
C LYS A 430 1.39 -8.33 3.09
N ALA A 431 1.61 -7.10 2.62
CA ALA A 431 2.95 -6.59 2.37
C ALA A 431 3.31 -5.58 3.48
N CYS A 432 4.50 -5.72 4.05
CA CYS A 432 4.94 -4.90 5.18
C CYS A 432 6.08 -3.97 4.79
N LYS A 433 6.36 -2.95 5.62
CA LYS A 433 7.41 -1.96 5.40
C LYS A 433 8.82 -2.55 5.25
N ASN A 434 9.06 -3.71 5.88
CA ASN A 434 10.27 -4.52 5.70
C ASN A 434 10.50 -5.02 4.27
N GLY A 435 9.54 -4.81 3.37
CA GLY A 435 9.62 -5.15 1.96
C GLY A 435 9.29 -6.61 1.66
N ILE A 436 8.77 -7.37 2.62
CA ILE A 436 8.36 -8.76 2.45
C ILE A 436 6.84 -8.82 2.28
N VAL A 437 6.38 -9.76 1.46
CA VAL A 437 4.96 -10.13 1.35
C VAL A 437 4.75 -11.49 1.99
N TYR A 438 3.73 -11.60 2.83
CA TYR A 438 3.37 -12.79 3.59
C TYR A 438 1.97 -13.24 3.19
N ALA A 439 1.79 -14.53 2.89
CA ALA A 439 0.49 -15.18 2.96
C ALA A 439 0.45 -16.07 4.20
N LEU A 440 -0.48 -15.78 5.10
CA LEU A 440 -0.68 -16.48 6.36
C LEU A 440 -2.02 -17.23 6.30
N ASP A 441 -2.08 -18.46 6.80
CA ASP A 441 -3.34 -19.17 7.01
C ASP A 441 -4.26 -18.32 7.91
N ALA A 442 -5.47 -18.07 7.44
CA ALA A 442 -6.39 -17.13 8.07
C ALA A 442 -6.85 -17.58 9.48
N ALA A 443 -6.85 -18.88 9.76
CA ALA A 443 -7.30 -19.41 11.05
C ALA A 443 -6.18 -19.50 12.11
N THR A 444 -4.92 -19.56 11.70
CA THR A 444 -3.78 -19.92 12.58
C THR A 444 -2.59 -18.96 12.51
N GLY A 445 -2.52 -18.09 11.50
CA GLY A 445 -1.37 -17.22 11.25
C GLY A 445 -0.13 -17.96 10.75
N GLU A 446 -0.20 -19.28 10.54
CA GLU A 446 0.94 -20.06 10.01
C GLU A 446 1.25 -19.59 8.58
N PRO A 447 2.51 -19.24 8.26
CA PRO A 447 2.85 -18.78 6.92
C PRO A 447 2.73 -19.90 5.89
N VAL A 448 1.92 -19.68 4.86
CA VAL A 448 1.78 -20.56 3.68
C VAL A 448 2.92 -20.32 2.71
N TRP A 449 3.20 -19.05 2.41
CA TRP A 449 4.38 -18.63 1.65
C TRP A 449 4.87 -17.23 2.07
N VAL A 450 6.14 -16.96 1.74
CA VAL A 450 6.80 -15.67 1.99
C VAL A 450 7.58 -15.26 0.73
N TYR A 451 7.34 -14.04 0.27
CA TYR A 451 7.99 -13.46 -0.91
C TYR A 451 8.93 -12.32 -0.53
N ASP A 452 10.20 -12.45 -0.92
CA ASP A 452 11.25 -11.44 -0.78
C ASP A 452 11.63 -10.86 -2.16
N PRO A 453 11.16 -9.64 -2.50
CA PRO A 453 11.36 -9.06 -3.82
C PRO A 453 12.86 -8.90 -4.17
N PRO A 454 13.32 -9.44 -5.31
CA PRO A 454 14.75 -9.54 -5.63
C PRO A 454 15.42 -8.18 -5.91
N ASN A 455 14.64 -7.14 -6.13
CA ASN A 455 15.11 -5.78 -6.41
C ASN A 455 15.32 -4.92 -5.15
N ILE A 456 14.83 -5.35 -3.98
CA ILE A 456 15.06 -4.66 -2.72
C ILE A 456 16.51 -4.91 -2.31
N ARG A 457 17.26 -3.83 -2.13
CA ARG A 457 18.64 -3.91 -1.66
C ARG A 457 18.60 -4.42 -0.21
N ARG A 458 19.39 -5.45 0.07
CA ARG A 458 19.56 -6.04 1.42
C ARG A 458 21.01 -5.91 1.92
N ASP A 459 21.89 -5.27 1.13
CA ASP A 459 23.36 -5.26 1.26
C ASP A 459 23.94 -4.02 1.97
N VAL A 460 23.15 -2.96 2.04
CA VAL A 460 23.45 -1.71 2.75
C VAL A 460 23.09 -1.85 4.23
N GLU A 461 23.37 -0.84 5.03
CA GLU A 461 23.16 -0.80 6.48
C GLU A 461 21.68 -0.75 6.95
N MET A 462 20.73 -1.37 6.22
CA MET A 462 19.66 -2.15 6.86
C MET A 462 20.30 -3.36 7.55
N ASN A 463 21.26 -3.04 8.40
CA ASN A 463 21.92 -3.94 9.27
C ASN A 463 20.92 -4.19 10.34
N TYR A 464 20.50 -5.41 10.35
CA TYR A 464 19.14 -5.63 10.73
C TYR A 464 19.16 -6.01 12.23
N GLY A 465 20.24 -5.60 12.92
CA GLY A 465 20.80 -6.23 14.08
C GLY A 465 21.98 -7.16 13.76
N VAL A 466 22.90 -6.79 12.85
CA VAL A 466 24.33 -7.18 12.87
C VAL A 466 24.84 -7.89 11.59
N ASP A 467 26.05 -7.61 11.11
CA ASP A 467 26.36 -7.60 9.67
C ASP A 467 27.40 -8.63 9.20
N LYS A 468 27.70 -8.54 7.90
CA LYS A 468 28.68 -9.26 7.10
C LYS A 468 30.15 -9.27 7.57
N ASN A 469 30.47 -8.98 8.84
CA ASN A 469 31.70 -9.39 9.54
C ASN A 469 31.78 -8.97 11.04
N ASN A 470 30.73 -8.43 11.65
CA ASN A 470 30.64 -8.38 13.10
C ASN A 470 29.18 -8.62 13.52
N ASP A 471 28.99 -9.43 14.56
CA ASP A 471 28.14 -10.64 14.45
C ASP A 471 27.10 -10.75 15.59
N PRO A 472 25.78 -10.83 15.31
CA PRO A 472 24.71 -11.19 16.27
C PRO A 472 23.75 -12.27 15.71
N THR A 473 24.24 -13.48 15.47
CA THR A 473 25.69 -13.76 15.35
C THR A 473 26.19 -13.59 13.91
N GLY A 474 25.48 -12.84 13.05
CA GLY A 474 25.90 -12.39 11.70
C GLY A 474 26.02 -13.52 10.67
N LYS A 475 25.93 -13.29 9.36
CA LYS A 475 25.79 -12.04 8.58
C LYS A 475 24.32 -11.71 8.27
N ASP A 476 24.04 -10.45 7.95
CA ASP A 476 22.75 -9.94 7.48
C ASP A 476 21.59 -10.03 8.52
N ALA A 477 21.92 -10.19 9.81
CA ALA A 477 20.96 -10.56 10.85
C ALA A 477 19.95 -9.45 11.18
N CYS A 478 18.64 -9.78 11.12
CA CYS A 478 17.50 -9.23 11.90
C CYS A 478 16.60 -10.35 12.37
N CYS A 479 15.68 -9.97 13.25
CA CYS A 479 14.49 -10.72 13.62
C CYS A 479 14.81 -12.16 14.04
N ASN A 480 16.08 -12.42 14.39
CA ASN A 480 16.54 -13.66 14.94
C ASN A 480 16.12 -13.64 16.41
N MET A 481 15.43 -14.68 16.84
CA MET A 481 14.89 -14.80 18.19
C MET A 481 15.98 -15.25 19.15
N VAL A 482 16.97 -14.37 19.36
CA VAL A 482 18.10 -14.57 20.27
C VAL A 482 18.25 -13.39 21.22
N PHE A 483 18.73 -13.66 22.44
CA PHE A 483 18.93 -12.66 23.49
C PHE A 483 19.77 -11.45 23.01
N GLU A 484 20.80 -11.67 22.20
CA GLU A 484 21.66 -10.61 21.68
C GLU A 484 20.94 -9.67 20.69
N HIS A 485 19.88 -10.14 20.03
CA HIS A 485 19.11 -9.35 19.07
C HIS A 485 17.93 -8.64 19.73
N MET A 486 17.21 -9.31 20.63
CA MET A 486 16.06 -8.78 21.36
C MET A 486 16.39 -7.69 22.40
N ASN A 487 17.68 -7.49 22.70
CA ASN A 487 18.14 -6.57 23.74
C ASN A 487 19.09 -5.50 23.21
N LYS A 488 18.88 -5.06 21.98
CA LYS A 488 19.70 -4.03 21.35
C LYS A 488 19.22 -2.66 21.72
N ASP A 489 20.19 -1.75 21.86
CA ASP A 489 19.90 -0.33 22.02
C ASP A 489 19.61 0.35 20.66
N TRP A 490 20.22 -0.13 19.56
CA TRP A 490 20.00 0.36 18.18
C TRP A 490 20.61 -0.57 17.12
N MET A 491 20.22 -0.37 15.87
CA MET A 491 20.54 -1.18 14.67
C MET A 491 21.99 -1.65 14.50
N HIS A 492 22.98 -0.90 15.01
CA HIS A 492 24.44 -1.13 14.86
C HIS A 492 25.22 -1.09 16.17
N GLN A 493 24.55 -1.25 17.31
CA GLN A 493 25.22 -1.27 18.62
C GLN A 493 26.41 -2.26 18.61
N PRO A 494 27.61 -1.88 19.06
CA PRO A 494 27.95 -0.70 19.88
C PRO A 494 28.54 0.50 19.11
N LYS A 495 28.30 0.65 17.80
CA LYS A 495 28.79 1.82 17.04
C LYS A 495 27.86 3.02 17.19
N ASP A 496 28.39 4.16 17.62
CA ASP A 496 27.64 5.44 17.76
C ASP A 496 27.56 6.25 16.44
N THR A 497 27.89 5.64 15.29
CA THR A 497 27.87 6.31 13.98
C THR A 497 26.46 6.35 13.38
N PRO A 498 26.10 7.39 12.59
CA PRO A 498 24.84 7.40 11.85
C PRO A 498 24.67 6.17 10.96
N VAL A 499 23.47 5.60 10.95
CA VAL A 499 23.14 4.32 10.28
C VAL A 499 22.49 4.57 8.94
N ARG A 500 22.88 3.84 7.88
CA ARG A 500 22.26 3.98 6.54
C ARG A 500 21.12 2.97 6.28
N THR A 501 19.86 3.38 6.47
CA THR A 501 18.70 2.61 6.01
C THR A 501 18.56 2.66 4.49
N ILE A 502 17.98 1.59 3.90
CA ILE A 502 17.75 1.43 2.45
C ILE A 502 16.39 1.97 2.04
N CYS A 503 15.43 1.95 2.95
CA CYS A 503 14.06 2.34 2.67
C CYS A 503 13.60 3.28 3.79
N TYR A 504 13.90 4.57 3.65
CA TYR A 504 13.28 5.58 4.49
C TYR A 504 11.92 5.93 3.90
N THR A 505 10.87 5.87 4.71
CA THR A 505 9.48 5.56 4.27
C THR A 505 9.31 4.18 3.65
N HIS A 506 10.26 3.27 3.90
CA HIS A 506 10.07 1.82 3.83
C HIS A 506 9.91 1.23 2.43
N CYS A 507 10.09 -0.08 2.30
CA CYS A 507 10.33 -0.69 0.99
C CYS A 507 9.04 -1.02 0.25
N ILE A 508 7.97 -1.31 1.00
CA ILE A 508 6.59 -1.34 0.53
C ILE A 508 5.78 -0.50 1.53
N GLU A 509 5.26 0.64 1.10
CA GLU A 509 4.50 1.58 1.93
C GLU A 509 3.20 1.99 1.22
N SER A 510 2.41 0.98 0.84
CA SER A 510 1.15 1.19 0.12
C SER A 510 0.26 -0.04 0.19
N ASP A 511 -1.05 0.14 0.03
CA ASP A 511 -1.97 -0.97 -0.13
C ASP A 511 -1.69 -1.78 -1.40
N ILE A 512 -1.90 -3.09 -1.28
CA ILE A 512 -1.73 -4.08 -2.34
C ILE A 512 -3.07 -4.36 -3.05
N ALA A 513 -3.03 -5.12 -4.14
CA ALA A 513 -4.21 -5.59 -4.86
C ALA A 513 -4.17 -7.10 -5.14
N TYR A 514 -5.32 -7.70 -5.42
CA TYR A 514 -5.47 -9.15 -5.70
C TYR A 514 -6.71 -9.39 -6.57
N ASP A 515 -6.54 -10.08 -7.70
CA ASP A 515 -7.60 -10.33 -8.69
C ASP A 515 -8.19 -11.76 -8.64
N GLY A 516 -7.78 -12.57 -7.66
CA GLY A 516 -8.12 -13.99 -7.59
C GLY A 516 -7.03 -14.93 -8.14
N LYS A 517 -5.95 -14.40 -8.74
CA LYS A 517 -4.86 -15.16 -9.35
C LYS A 517 -3.48 -14.64 -8.92
N HIS A 518 -3.25 -13.33 -9.01
CA HIS A 518 -1.99 -12.72 -8.59
C HIS A 518 -2.20 -11.66 -7.50
N VAL A 519 -1.19 -11.53 -6.64
CA VAL A 519 -1.02 -10.44 -5.70
C VAL A 519 -0.15 -9.36 -6.35
N TYR A 520 -0.65 -8.13 -6.40
CA TYR A 520 0.02 -7.00 -7.03
C TYR A 520 0.43 -5.95 -6.00
N PHE A 521 1.69 -5.53 -6.07
CA PHE A 521 2.25 -4.51 -5.18
C PHE A 521 3.43 -3.81 -5.85
N ALA A 522 3.89 -2.72 -5.25
CA ALA A 522 5.09 -2.02 -5.71
C ALA A 522 6.12 -1.95 -4.58
N ALA A 523 7.35 -2.35 -4.89
CA ALA A 523 8.50 -2.23 -3.99
C ALA A 523 9.49 -1.18 -4.51
N HIS A 524 10.16 -0.47 -3.59
CA HIS A 524 11.13 0.56 -3.96
C HIS A 524 12.30 0.69 -2.99
N ASN A 525 13.45 1.18 -3.48
CA ASN A 525 14.59 1.56 -2.64
C ASN A 525 14.64 3.09 -2.45
N ALA A 526 14.80 3.55 -1.21
CA ALA A 526 14.83 4.98 -0.84
C ALA A 526 15.87 5.28 0.27
N PRO A 527 17.17 5.08 0.04
CA PRO A 527 18.19 5.08 1.09
C PRO A 527 18.41 6.43 1.78
N ARG A 528 18.71 6.42 3.09
CA ARG A 528 19.00 7.60 3.93
C ARG A 528 19.90 7.25 5.12
N ASN A 529 20.51 8.26 5.73
CA ASN A 529 21.19 8.12 7.01
C ASN A 529 20.30 8.56 8.17
N LEU A 530 20.35 7.82 9.28
CA LEU A 530 19.66 8.06 10.54
C LEU A 530 20.68 8.42 11.61
N THR A 531 20.56 9.61 12.20
CA THR A 531 21.28 9.95 13.44
C THR A 531 20.47 9.45 14.63
N ILE A 532 21.11 8.61 15.43
CA ILE A 532 20.62 8.11 16.71
C ILE A 532 20.87 9.20 17.76
N ASN A 533 19.85 9.55 18.55
CA ASN A 533 19.99 10.41 19.73
C ASN A 533 19.73 9.59 21.01
N ASN A 534 20.14 10.11 22.16
CA ASN A 534 19.91 9.47 23.45
C ASN A 534 18.42 9.40 23.78
N VAL A 535 17.98 8.26 24.33
CA VAL A 535 16.62 8.11 24.88
C VAL A 535 16.42 9.02 26.09
N ARG A 536 15.22 9.61 26.16
CA ARG A 536 14.67 10.30 27.32
C ARG A 536 13.35 9.62 27.68
N ASP A 537 12.84 9.87 28.89
CA ASP A 537 11.57 9.26 29.36
C ASP A 537 10.37 9.53 28.42
N PHE A 538 10.45 10.59 27.60
CA PHE A 538 9.52 10.90 26.50
C PHE A 538 10.24 11.43 25.25
N GLY A 539 9.76 11.04 24.07
CA GLY A 539 10.16 11.53 22.74
C GLY A 539 10.64 10.43 21.79
N ASN A 540 10.37 10.60 20.48
CA ASN A 540 11.07 9.86 19.43
C ASN A 540 12.52 10.36 19.34
N ASN A 541 13.49 9.44 19.32
CA ASN A 541 14.91 9.73 19.50
C ASN A 541 15.74 9.60 18.21
N GLY A 542 15.09 9.42 17.06
CA GLY A 542 15.73 9.47 15.74
C GLY A 542 15.70 10.85 15.10
N ARG A 543 16.78 11.21 14.38
CA ARG A 543 16.72 12.28 13.37
C ARG A 543 17.34 11.81 12.07
N ALA A 544 16.54 11.68 11.01
CA ALA A 544 17.08 11.42 9.68
C ALA A 544 17.91 12.60 9.17
N VAL A 545 19.07 12.28 8.61
CA VAL A 545 19.95 13.22 7.91
C VAL A 545 19.91 12.88 6.42
N TYR A 546 19.45 13.84 5.65
CA TYR A 546 19.25 13.69 4.22
C TYR A 546 20.52 14.08 3.48
N TYR A 547 21.05 13.14 2.71
CA TYR A 547 21.99 13.40 1.63
C TYR A 547 21.30 13.10 0.30
N GLY A 548 21.68 13.82 -0.76
CA GLY A 548 20.98 13.80 -2.05
C GLY A 548 21.58 12.81 -3.06
N ALA A 549 20.79 12.53 -4.11
CA ALA A 549 21.21 11.84 -5.34
C ALA A 549 21.74 10.40 -5.21
N GLU A 550 21.11 9.58 -4.37
CA GLU A 550 21.17 8.11 -4.54
C GLU A 550 20.01 7.63 -5.42
N GLU A 551 20.30 6.61 -6.25
CA GLU A 551 19.32 5.96 -7.11
C GLU A 551 18.11 5.46 -6.32
N ARG A 552 16.92 5.73 -6.85
CA ARG A 552 15.68 5.10 -6.39
C ARG A 552 15.05 4.38 -7.56
N ASN A 553 14.73 3.11 -7.37
CA ASN A 553 13.97 2.32 -8.33
C ASN A 553 12.61 1.98 -7.72
N VAL A 554 11.61 1.84 -8.59
CA VAL A 554 10.32 1.23 -8.26
C VAL A 554 10.16 0.01 -9.14
N THR A 555 9.56 -1.05 -8.63
CA THR A 555 9.15 -2.20 -9.44
C THR A 555 7.77 -2.65 -8.97
N VAL A 556 6.83 -2.73 -9.92
CA VAL A 556 5.53 -3.34 -9.70
C VAL A 556 5.70 -4.84 -9.94
N PHE A 557 5.29 -5.64 -8.97
CA PHE A 557 5.33 -7.09 -9.03
C PHE A 557 3.92 -7.65 -9.16
N ALA A 558 3.80 -8.77 -9.87
CA ALA A 558 2.74 -9.74 -9.70
C ALA A 558 3.34 -11.02 -9.13
N VAL A 559 2.78 -11.53 -8.04
CA VAL A 559 3.14 -12.80 -7.41
C VAL A 559 1.95 -13.74 -7.52
N ASP A 560 2.17 -14.96 -7.99
CA ASP A 560 1.14 -16.00 -8.09
C ASP A 560 0.69 -16.44 -6.69
N VAL A 561 -0.63 -16.46 -6.46
CA VAL A 561 -1.19 -16.64 -5.11
C VAL A 561 -1.06 -18.07 -4.58
N ASP A 562 -0.97 -19.07 -5.45
CA ASP A 562 -0.86 -20.48 -5.07
C ASP A 562 0.59 -20.85 -4.75
N THR A 563 1.53 -20.36 -5.56
CA THR A 563 2.96 -20.72 -5.45
C THR A 563 3.80 -19.73 -4.62
N GLY A 564 3.38 -18.46 -4.51
CA GLY A 564 4.21 -17.40 -3.95
C GLY A 564 5.40 -17.01 -4.83
N GLU A 565 5.43 -17.40 -6.11
CA GLU A 565 6.51 -17.07 -7.06
C GLU A 565 6.20 -15.83 -7.92
N THR A 566 7.23 -15.16 -8.45
CA THR A 566 7.06 -14.01 -9.36
C THR A 566 6.37 -14.45 -10.66
N ALA A 567 5.17 -13.95 -10.94
CA ALA A 567 4.51 -14.11 -12.23
C ALA A 567 5.11 -13.15 -13.27
N TRP A 568 5.26 -11.88 -12.91
CA TRP A 568 5.95 -10.87 -13.70
C TRP A 568 6.44 -9.69 -12.85
N GLU A 569 7.38 -8.91 -13.39
CA GLU A 569 7.85 -7.64 -12.80
C GLU A 569 7.89 -6.52 -13.85
N PHE A 570 7.55 -5.30 -13.45
CA PHE A 570 7.58 -4.11 -14.29
C PHE A 570 8.39 -2.99 -13.61
N PHE A 571 9.51 -2.61 -14.21
CA PHE A 571 10.46 -1.63 -13.66
C PHE A 571 10.07 -0.18 -14.02
N ILE A 572 10.13 0.71 -13.03
CA ILE A 572 9.87 2.15 -13.19
C ILE A 572 11.11 2.94 -12.74
N GLU A 573 11.66 3.71 -13.69
CA GLU A 573 12.92 4.44 -13.56
C GLU A 573 12.73 5.97 -13.45
N PRO A 574 13.50 6.66 -12.60
CA PRO A 574 13.74 6.39 -11.19
C PRO A 574 12.68 7.07 -10.30
N GLY A 575 12.31 6.48 -9.16
CA GLY A 575 11.21 7.01 -8.34
C GLY A 575 11.03 6.36 -6.98
N ALA A 576 9.93 6.69 -6.31
CA ALA A 576 9.41 5.99 -5.14
C ALA A 576 7.91 5.70 -5.35
N PHE A 577 7.31 4.86 -4.51
CA PHE A 577 5.90 4.49 -4.63
C PHE A 577 5.20 4.57 -3.28
N ARG A 578 3.92 4.99 -3.30
CA ARG A 578 3.04 5.07 -2.12
C ARG A 578 1.55 5.03 -2.50
N GLY A 579 1.22 5.29 -3.77
CA GLY A 579 -0.16 5.36 -4.24
C GLY A 579 -0.99 4.11 -3.95
N GLY A 580 -0.37 2.93 -3.91
CA GLY A 580 -1.12 1.67 -3.90
C GLY A 580 -1.54 1.26 -5.30
N ILE A 581 -2.09 0.05 -5.41
CA ILE A 581 -2.44 -0.58 -6.68
C ILE A 581 -3.95 -0.76 -6.77
N LEU A 582 -4.51 -0.48 -7.95
CA LEU A 582 -5.87 -0.87 -8.35
C LEU A 582 -5.75 -1.93 -9.45
N VAL A 583 -6.60 -2.95 -9.42
CA VAL A 583 -6.73 -3.91 -10.53
C VAL A 583 -8.19 -4.00 -10.98
N THR A 584 -8.43 -3.88 -12.27
CA THR A 584 -9.78 -4.05 -12.84
C THR A 584 -9.72 -4.22 -14.35
N GLY A 585 -10.69 -4.91 -14.97
CA GLY A 585 -10.74 -5.09 -16.43
C GLY A 585 -9.53 -5.82 -17.06
N GLY A 586 -8.77 -6.60 -16.28
CA GLY A 586 -7.51 -7.18 -16.72
C GLY A 586 -6.33 -6.18 -16.79
N VAL A 587 -6.45 -5.05 -16.09
CA VAL A 587 -5.45 -3.97 -16.05
C VAL A 587 -5.03 -3.65 -14.62
N VAL A 588 -3.72 -3.54 -14.40
CA VAL A 588 -3.09 -3.02 -13.17
C VAL A 588 -2.82 -1.53 -13.34
N TYR A 589 -3.34 -0.72 -12.44
CA TYR A 589 -3.17 0.74 -12.40
C TYR A 589 -2.19 1.11 -11.28
N ALA A 590 -1.04 1.64 -11.65
CA ALA A 590 0.04 2.01 -10.72
C ALA A 590 0.46 3.47 -10.94
N TYR A 591 0.21 4.34 -9.96
CA TYR A 591 0.62 5.74 -10.02
C TYR A 591 1.94 5.96 -9.29
N ALA A 592 3.02 6.18 -10.05
CA ALA A 592 4.37 6.33 -9.50
C ALA A 592 4.78 7.80 -9.30
N SER A 593 5.87 8.02 -8.55
CA SER A 593 6.34 9.37 -8.22
C SER A 593 6.92 10.17 -9.38
N ASP A 594 7.08 9.56 -10.56
CA ASP A 594 7.51 10.22 -11.79
C ASP A 594 6.36 11.04 -12.44
N GLY A 595 5.17 11.02 -11.83
CA GLY A 595 3.99 11.73 -12.30
C GLY A 595 3.20 10.96 -13.35
N ASN A 596 3.40 9.64 -13.48
CA ASN A 596 2.70 8.81 -14.44
C ASN A 596 1.78 7.77 -13.78
N LEU A 597 0.57 7.67 -14.31
CA LEU A 597 -0.29 6.51 -14.15
C LEU A 597 0.07 5.47 -15.22
N TYR A 598 0.67 4.37 -14.78
CA TYR A 598 0.96 3.19 -15.60
C TYR A 598 -0.27 2.27 -15.62
N MET A 599 -0.59 1.74 -16.80
CA MET A 599 -1.67 0.78 -17.03
C MET A 599 -1.05 -0.46 -17.68
N LEU A 600 -0.91 -1.53 -16.90
CA LEU A 600 -0.23 -2.78 -17.29
C LEU A 600 -1.27 -3.90 -17.48
N ASP A 601 -1.04 -4.83 -18.39
CA ASP A 601 -1.84 -6.06 -18.49
C ASP A 601 -1.62 -6.92 -17.24
N SER A 602 -2.72 -7.37 -16.60
CA SER A 602 -2.64 -8.06 -15.30
C SER A 602 -2.07 -9.47 -15.40
N ASP A 603 -2.16 -10.13 -16.56
CA ASP A 603 -1.62 -11.47 -16.77
C ASP A 603 -0.11 -11.47 -17.07
N THR A 604 0.42 -10.41 -17.69
CA THR A 604 1.74 -10.40 -18.33
C THR A 604 2.67 -9.25 -17.90
N GLY A 605 2.14 -8.20 -17.28
CA GLY A 605 2.91 -6.99 -16.94
C GLY A 605 3.22 -6.09 -18.13
N GLU A 606 2.72 -6.39 -19.33
CA GLU A 606 2.96 -5.58 -20.53
C GLU A 606 2.35 -4.18 -20.37
N LEU A 607 3.10 -3.14 -20.73
CA LEU A 607 2.59 -1.76 -20.71
C LEU A 607 1.52 -1.55 -21.80
N LEU A 608 0.26 -1.46 -21.40
CA LEU A 608 -0.87 -1.19 -22.29
C LEU A 608 -1.00 0.30 -22.59
N SER A 609 -0.84 1.14 -21.57
CA SER A 609 -0.91 2.59 -21.71
C SER A 609 -0.20 3.29 -20.55
N LYS A 610 0.07 4.58 -20.73
CA LYS A 610 0.68 5.46 -19.73
C LYS A 610 0.11 6.86 -19.88
N LYS A 611 -0.25 7.52 -18.78
CA LYS A 611 -0.72 8.92 -18.79
C LYS A 611 0.11 9.75 -17.81
N PHE A 612 0.67 10.85 -18.32
CA PHE A 612 1.50 11.79 -17.56
C PHE A 612 0.66 12.94 -17.02
N PHE A 613 0.77 13.18 -15.71
CA PHE A 613 0.11 14.27 -15.00
C PHE A 613 1.09 15.28 -14.40
N GLY A 614 2.41 15.02 -14.48
CA GLY A 614 3.45 15.95 -14.05
C GLY A 614 3.58 16.17 -12.53
N ILE A 615 2.86 15.41 -11.71
CA ILE A 615 2.89 15.51 -10.24
C ILE A 615 2.82 14.11 -9.62
N PRO A 616 3.66 13.76 -8.63
CA PRO A 616 3.53 12.51 -7.89
C PRO A 616 2.26 12.50 -7.04
N VAL A 617 1.72 11.31 -6.81
CA VAL A 617 0.52 11.09 -6.01
C VAL A 617 0.73 9.92 -5.06
N ASN A 618 0.21 10.03 -3.85
CA ASN A 618 0.37 9.10 -2.73
C ASN A 618 -0.95 8.42 -2.33
N VAL A 619 -1.94 8.40 -3.23
CA VAL A 619 -3.30 7.92 -2.99
C VAL A 619 -3.72 6.97 -4.10
N ALA A 620 -4.46 5.90 -3.77
CA ALA A 620 -4.86 4.89 -4.73
C ALA A 620 -5.88 5.45 -5.72
N PRO A 621 -5.75 5.13 -7.02
CA PRO A 621 -6.89 5.24 -7.92
C PRO A 621 -8.01 4.31 -7.48
N THR A 622 -9.25 4.74 -7.66
CA THR A 622 -10.45 3.92 -7.40
C THR A 622 -11.31 3.87 -8.66
N VAL A 623 -12.29 2.97 -8.72
CA VAL A 623 -13.16 2.82 -9.90
C VAL A 623 -14.61 2.63 -9.47
N GLY A 624 -15.52 3.30 -10.17
CA GLY A 624 -16.95 3.10 -10.00
C GLY A 624 -17.77 3.72 -11.11
N ALA A 625 -19.09 3.58 -11.06
CA ALA A 625 -20.02 4.09 -12.06
C ALA A 625 -20.83 5.28 -11.55
N GLY A 626 -21.25 6.14 -12.48
CA GLY A 626 -22.29 7.14 -12.23
C GLY A 626 -23.70 6.62 -12.53
N ASP A 627 -24.70 7.47 -12.30
CA ASP A 627 -26.11 7.21 -12.67
C ASP A 627 -26.32 6.91 -14.15
N ASP A 628 -25.38 7.33 -15.02
CA ASP A 628 -25.35 6.97 -16.44
C ASP A 628 -24.87 5.54 -16.72
N GLY A 629 -24.50 4.79 -15.69
CA GLY A 629 -23.99 3.42 -15.75
C GLY A 629 -22.56 3.29 -16.26
N LYS A 630 -21.85 4.39 -16.55
CA LYS A 630 -20.49 4.33 -17.11
C LYS A 630 -19.43 4.29 -16.03
N HIS A 631 -18.53 3.32 -16.12
CA HIS A 631 -17.36 3.24 -15.24
C HIS A 631 -16.35 4.37 -15.48
N ARG A 632 -15.73 4.81 -14.39
CA ARG A 632 -14.75 5.89 -14.33
C ARG A 632 -13.63 5.52 -13.36
N ILE A 633 -12.38 5.75 -13.74
CA ILE A 633 -11.24 5.74 -12.83
C ILE A 633 -11.16 7.10 -12.13
N GLY A 634 -11.31 7.12 -10.81
CA GLY A 634 -11.11 8.28 -9.95
C GLY A 634 -9.66 8.40 -9.50
N LEU A 635 -9.12 9.61 -9.52
CA LEU A 635 -7.70 9.88 -9.25
C LEU A 635 -7.54 11.22 -8.53
N HIS A 636 -6.75 11.24 -7.45
CA HIS A 636 -6.22 12.50 -6.92
C HIS A 636 -5.06 12.94 -7.81
N VAL A 637 -5.03 14.19 -8.26
CA VAL A 637 -3.92 14.79 -9.02
C VAL A 637 -3.35 15.94 -8.20
N GLY A 638 -2.28 15.63 -7.46
CA GLY A 638 -1.79 16.49 -6.39
C GLY A 638 -2.72 16.56 -5.18
N GLY A 639 -2.25 17.21 -4.13
CA GLY A 639 -2.84 17.08 -2.79
C GLY A 639 -2.43 15.74 -2.16
N GLY A 640 -2.15 15.75 -0.85
CA GLY A 640 -1.45 14.63 -0.21
C GLY A 640 0.05 14.92 -0.13
N GLY A 641 0.48 15.49 1.00
CA GLY A 641 1.85 15.93 1.25
C GLY A 641 2.79 14.78 1.57
N GLY A 642 3.02 13.90 0.59
CA GLY A 642 3.91 12.76 0.72
C GLY A 642 5.36 13.16 1.06
N PHE A 643 5.76 12.91 2.30
CA PHE A 643 7.12 13.06 2.81
C PHE A 643 8.17 12.31 1.95
N VAL A 644 7.74 11.22 1.30
CA VAL A 644 8.47 10.39 0.32
C VAL A 644 8.97 11.19 -0.89
N PHE A 645 8.19 12.16 -1.37
CA PHE A 645 8.31 12.78 -2.70
C PHE A 645 8.92 14.20 -2.71
N ARG A 646 9.74 14.52 -1.69
CA ARG A 646 10.47 15.79 -1.50
C ARG A 646 10.80 16.54 -2.80
N GLY A 647 10.31 17.78 -2.91
CA GLY A 647 10.58 18.70 -4.02
C GLY A 647 9.31 19.18 -4.71
N HIS A 648 8.25 18.39 -4.65
CA HIS A 648 6.92 18.78 -5.12
C HIS A 648 6.22 19.60 -4.03
N GLY A 649 5.71 20.77 -4.40
CA GLY A 649 5.02 21.65 -3.46
C GLY A 649 3.71 21.04 -2.98
N THR A 650 3.23 21.48 -1.82
CA THR A 650 1.89 21.19 -1.30
C THR A 650 0.83 21.93 -2.12
N ALA A 651 0.65 21.52 -3.37
CA ALA A 651 -0.50 21.93 -4.16
C ALA A 651 -1.78 21.45 -3.44
N PRO A 652 -2.84 22.26 -3.36
CA PRO A 652 -4.12 21.82 -2.82
C PRO A 652 -4.65 20.56 -3.49
N GLY A 653 -4.36 20.42 -4.79
CA GLY A 653 -4.68 19.27 -5.65
C GLY A 653 -5.98 19.44 -6.43
N THR A 654 -6.34 18.40 -7.17
CA THR A 654 -7.68 18.21 -7.74
C THR A 654 -8.06 16.75 -7.65
N PHE A 655 -9.34 16.44 -7.60
CA PHE A 655 -9.82 15.14 -8.05
C PHE A 655 -10.03 15.18 -9.57
N ALA A 656 -9.83 14.07 -10.24
CA ALA A 656 -10.04 13.90 -11.67
C ALA A 656 -10.69 12.53 -11.94
N THR A 657 -11.62 12.48 -12.88
CA THR A 657 -12.24 11.22 -13.34
C THR A 657 -11.90 10.96 -14.80
N PHE A 658 -11.61 9.70 -15.12
CA PHE A 658 -11.28 9.26 -16.47
C PHE A 658 -12.21 8.12 -16.90
N GLY A 659 -12.75 8.23 -18.10
CA GLY A 659 -13.70 7.25 -18.65
C GLY A 659 -13.47 7.05 -20.14
N LEU A 660 -14.19 6.10 -20.73
CA LEU A 660 -14.16 5.89 -22.18
C LEU A 660 -15.04 6.93 -22.89
N PRO A 661 -14.66 7.36 -24.11
CA PRO A 661 -15.50 8.22 -24.94
C PRO A 661 -16.81 7.52 -25.34
N ASP A 662 -17.86 8.30 -25.64
CA ASP A 662 -19.16 7.81 -26.10
C ASP A 662 -19.10 6.93 -27.37
N SER A 663 -18.04 7.10 -28.16
CA SER A 663 -17.70 6.25 -29.30
C SER A 663 -16.21 5.97 -29.31
N LEU A 664 -15.81 4.70 -29.21
CA LEU A 664 -14.42 4.28 -29.38
C LEU A 664 -13.96 4.52 -30.83
N PRO A 665 -12.67 4.83 -31.07
CA PRO A 665 -12.12 4.96 -32.42
C PRO A 665 -12.27 3.67 -33.24
N GLU A 666 -12.47 3.79 -34.56
CA GLU A 666 -12.49 2.62 -35.44
C GLU A 666 -11.12 1.92 -35.44
N ARG A 667 -11.13 0.59 -35.26
CA ARG A 667 -9.92 -0.24 -35.26
C ARG A 667 -9.40 -0.42 -36.70
N ILE A 668 -8.55 0.48 -37.16
CA ILE A 668 -7.86 0.37 -38.44
C ILE A 668 -6.78 -0.71 -38.34
N VAL A 669 -7.08 -1.93 -38.78
CA VAL A 669 -6.08 -2.98 -38.93
C VAL A 669 -5.33 -2.75 -40.24
N ARG A 670 -4.07 -2.31 -40.17
CA ARG A 670 -3.14 -2.39 -41.30
C ARG A 670 -2.61 -3.81 -41.39
N ILE A 671 -2.77 -4.42 -42.56
CA ILE A 671 -2.13 -5.71 -42.91
C ILE A 671 -0.98 -5.35 -43.85
N GLU A 672 0.26 -5.52 -43.39
CA GLU A 672 1.42 -5.49 -44.28
C GLU A 672 1.74 -6.92 -44.74
N GLU A 673 1.58 -7.19 -46.03
CA GLU A 673 2.05 -8.44 -46.64
C GLU A 673 3.56 -8.32 -46.92
N ILE A 674 4.38 -9.01 -46.11
CA ILE A 674 5.83 -9.13 -46.37
C ILE A 674 6.05 -10.32 -47.30
N GLU A 675 6.32 -10.05 -48.59
CA GLU A 675 6.75 -11.09 -49.53
C GLU A 675 8.20 -11.50 -49.26
N ARG A 676 8.40 -12.68 -48.67
CA ARG A 676 9.74 -13.25 -48.44
C ARG A 676 10.10 -14.22 -49.57
N VAL A 677 11.08 -13.85 -50.39
CA VAL A 677 11.63 -14.74 -51.44
C VAL A 677 12.74 -15.60 -50.83
N VAL A 678 12.52 -16.92 -50.80
CA VAL A 678 13.52 -17.90 -50.35
C VAL A 678 14.06 -18.65 -51.56
N GLU A 679 15.33 -18.42 -51.92
CA GLU A 679 16.03 -19.22 -52.92
C GLU A 679 16.55 -20.52 -52.27
N VAL A 680 16.16 -21.67 -52.82
CA VAL A 680 16.62 -22.99 -52.37
C VAL A 680 17.48 -23.63 -53.45
N GLU A 681 18.80 -23.76 -53.21
CA GLU A 681 19.66 -24.58 -54.06
C GLU A 681 19.48 -26.07 -53.74
N VAL A 682 19.20 -26.87 -54.77
CA VAL A 682 19.07 -28.33 -54.69
C VAL A 682 20.31 -28.97 -55.31
N GLU A 683 21.20 -29.51 -54.49
CA GLU A 683 22.35 -30.28 -54.98
C GLU A 683 21.93 -31.67 -55.47
N GLY A 684 22.07 -31.90 -56.78
CA GLY A 684 21.99 -33.22 -57.41
C GLY A 684 23.37 -33.89 -57.51
N PRO A 685 23.46 -35.24 -57.47
CA PRO A 685 24.74 -35.94 -57.50
C PRO A 685 25.46 -35.85 -58.85
N GLU A 686 26.79 -35.81 -58.81
CA GLU A 686 27.66 -35.58 -59.97
C GLU A 686 27.36 -36.47 -61.20
N ARG A 687 26.88 -35.84 -62.29
CA ARG A 687 27.25 -36.22 -63.66
C ARG A 687 26.94 -35.12 -64.68
N ILE A 688 27.93 -34.84 -65.53
CA ILE A 688 27.90 -33.80 -66.56
C ILE A 688 26.95 -34.20 -67.70
N VAL A 689 25.82 -33.50 -67.85
CA VAL A 689 25.19 -32.99 -69.10
C VAL A 689 24.23 -31.86 -68.71
N GLU A 690 24.06 -30.85 -69.57
CA GLU A 690 23.17 -29.68 -69.38
C GLU A 690 21.73 -30.04 -68.99
N ILE A 691 21.21 -29.39 -67.93
CA ILE A 691 19.77 -29.31 -67.61
C ILE A 691 19.49 -27.87 -67.14
N GLU A 692 18.34 -27.32 -67.54
CA GLU A 692 17.89 -25.96 -67.21
C GLU A 692 17.70 -25.79 -65.68
N LYS A 693 18.09 -24.62 -65.14
CA LYS A 693 17.79 -24.26 -63.74
C LYS A 693 16.30 -23.92 -63.61
N GLU A 694 15.49 -24.83 -63.07
CA GLU A 694 14.18 -24.48 -62.52
C GLU A 694 14.37 -23.77 -61.17
N VAL A 695 13.92 -22.52 -61.09
CA VAL A 695 13.80 -21.77 -59.81
C VAL A 695 12.37 -21.94 -59.31
N GLN A 696 12.19 -22.60 -58.17
CA GLN A 696 10.89 -22.62 -57.49
C GLN A 696 10.75 -21.39 -56.60
N VAL A 697 9.77 -20.55 -56.90
CA VAL A 697 9.37 -19.44 -56.03
C VAL A 697 8.34 -19.96 -55.03
N ILE A 698 8.74 -20.09 -53.77
CA ILE A 698 7.82 -20.36 -52.67
C ILE A 698 7.36 -19.00 -52.11
N LYS A 699 6.04 -18.75 -52.15
CA LYS A 699 5.44 -17.62 -51.44
C LYS A 699 5.09 -18.04 -50.02
N GLU A 700 5.81 -17.50 -49.03
CA GLU A 700 5.35 -17.46 -47.65
C GLU A 700 4.71 -16.09 -47.38
N VAL A 701 3.52 -16.09 -46.78
CA VAL A 701 2.81 -14.88 -46.33
C VAL A 701 2.87 -14.89 -44.82
N GLU A 702 3.72 -14.03 -44.25
CA GLU A 702 3.85 -13.85 -42.81
C GLU A 702 2.97 -12.67 -42.40
N VAL A 703 1.90 -12.93 -41.64
CA VAL A 703 0.96 -11.90 -41.17
C VAL A 703 1.49 -11.36 -39.84
N ILE A 704 2.19 -10.22 -39.90
CA ILE A 704 2.61 -9.50 -38.70
C ILE A 704 1.45 -8.59 -38.25
N VAL A 705 0.96 -8.82 -37.03
CA VAL A 705 0.02 -7.93 -36.35
C VAL A 705 0.83 -7.05 -35.41
N GLU A 706 1.29 -5.89 -35.89
CA GLU A 706 1.91 -4.91 -34.99
C GLU A 706 0.85 -4.25 -34.09
N LYS A 707 1.18 -4.17 -32.79
CA LYS A 707 0.40 -3.49 -31.77
C LYS A 707 0.90 -2.03 -31.72
N GLU A 708 0.16 -1.10 -32.32
CA GLU A 708 0.64 0.28 -32.44
C GLU A 708 0.75 1.00 -31.09
N VAL A 709 1.89 1.67 -30.90
CA VAL A 709 2.19 2.60 -29.80
C VAL A 709 1.54 3.96 -30.08
N PRO A 710 0.97 4.67 -29.09
CA PRO A 710 0.46 6.02 -29.30
C PRO A 710 1.59 7.00 -29.63
N VAL A 711 1.66 7.46 -30.88
CA VAL A 711 2.58 8.51 -31.32
C VAL A 711 2.01 9.88 -30.97
N GLU A 712 2.64 10.58 -30.04
CA GLU A 712 2.46 12.03 -29.88
C GLU A 712 3.06 12.74 -31.10
N VAL A 713 2.21 13.28 -31.97
CA VAL A 713 2.64 13.97 -33.19
C VAL A 713 3.09 15.39 -32.86
N GLU A 714 4.37 15.55 -32.49
CA GLU A 714 5.03 16.85 -32.65
C GLU A 714 5.07 17.22 -34.14
N ARG A 715 4.57 18.41 -34.45
CA ARG A 715 4.23 18.83 -35.81
C ARG A 715 5.45 19.31 -36.59
N ILE A 716 6.26 18.38 -37.08
CA ILE A 716 7.32 18.69 -38.05
C ILE A 716 6.67 19.02 -39.40
N VAL A 717 6.87 20.26 -39.88
CA VAL A 717 6.44 20.69 -41.21
C VAL A 717 7.57 20.43 -42.20
N GLU A 718 7.55 19.25 -42.85
CA GLU A 718 8.35 19.03 -44.05
C GLU A 718 7.58 19.44 -45.30
N VAL A 719 8.27 20.16 -46.20
CA VAL A 719 7.72 20.64 -47.45
C VAL A 719 8.03 19.62 -48.54
N GLU A 720 6.98 18.98 -49.08
CA GLU A 720 7.13 18.10 -50.24
C GLU A 720 7.80 18.84 -51.41
N LYS A 721 8.83 18.22 -51.99
CA LYS A 721 9.37 18.64 -53.27
C LYS A 721 9.49 17.43 -54.19
N GLN A 722 8.56 17.34 -55.14
CA GLN A 722 8.59 16.35 -56.21
C GLN A 722 9.91 16.45 -57.00
N VAL A 723 10.50 15.30 -57.33
CA VAL A 723 11.68 15.19 -58.20
C VAL A 723 11.36 14.18 -59.29
N GLU A 724 11.11 14.67 -60.50
CA GLU A 724 11.18 13.85 -61.72
C GLU A 724 12.65 13.52 -62.02
N VAL A 725 12.94 12.27 -62.35
CA VAL A 725 14.29 11.81 -62.67
C VAL A 725 14.48 11.75 -64.18
N GLU A 726 15.13 12.77 -64.74
CA GLU A 726 15.61 12.76 -66.13
C GLU A 726 17.10 12.36 -66.15
N VAL A 727 17.43 11.27 -66.84
CA VAL A 727 18.78 10.70 -66.87
C VAL A 727 19.62 11.37 -67.95
N VAL A 728 20.57 12.22 -67.55
CA VAL A 728 21.57 12.81 -68.45
C VAL A 728 22.98 12.64 -67.88
N THR A 729 23.82 11.89 -68.59
CA THR A 729 25.25 11.71 -68.29
C THR A 729 26.02 13.02 -68.39
N THR A 730 26.84 13.34 -67.37
CA THR A 730 27.66 14.56 -67.34
C THR A 730 29.15 14.25 -67.13
N GLU A 731 30.00 14.81 -67.99
CA GLU A 731 31.44 14.88 -67.78
C GLU A 731 31.78 15.86 -66.65
N GLN A 732 32.79 15.52 -65.83
CA GLN A 732 33.27 16.40 -64.77
C GLN A 732 34.09 17.57 -65.34
N VAL A 733 33.62 18.80 -65.14
CA VAL A 733 34.45 20.01 -65.25
C VAL A 733 34.55 20.69 -63.88
N VAL A 734 35.69 20.54 -63.24
CA VAL A 734 35.97 21.06 -61.88
C VAL A 734 36.32 22.55 -61.94
N SER A 735 35.61 23.38 -61.17
CA SER A 735 35.94 24.81 -61.01
C SER A 735 37.07 25.02 -59.99
N PRO A 736 38.15 25.77 -60.31
CA PRO A 736 39.32 25.92 -59.41
C PRO A 736 39.10 26.70 -58.10
N ILE A 737 37.92 27.28 -57.87
CA ILE A 737 37.72 28.32 -56.84
C ILE A 737 37.69 27.75 -55.42
N SER A 738 37.23 26.50 -55.23
CA SER A 738 37.06 25.89 -53.90
C SER A 738 38.39 25.67 -53.13
N TYR A 739 39.49 25.41 -53.84
CA TYR A 739 40.80 25.16 -53.21
C TYR A 739 41.44 26.43 -52.62
N ILE A 740 41.13 27.61 -53.15
CA ILE A 740 41.67 28.88 -52.65
C ILE A 740 41.04 29.26 -51.31
N ALA A 741 39.73 29.00 -51.13
CA ALA A 741 39.03 29.23 -49.87
C ALA A 741 39.55 28.34 -48.74
N ILE A 742 39.76 27.04 -49.02
CA ILE A 742 40.29 26.08 -48.04
C ILE A 742 41.75 26.39 -47.68
N GLY A 743 42.57 26.75 -48.68
CA GLY A 743 43.98 27.13 -48.46
C GLY A 743 44.15 28.37 -47.56
N LEU A 744 43.33 29.42 -47.75
CA LEU A 744 43.37 30.63 -46.92
C LEU A 744 42.96 30.37 -45.46
N GLY A 745 41.97 29.49 -45.23
CA GLY A 745 41.55 29.11 -43.88
C GLY A 745 42.67 28.46 -43.06
N VAL A 746 43.40 27.51 -43.66
CA VAL A 746 44.50 26.81 -42.99
C VAL A 746 45.66 27.76 -42.64
N VAL A 747 46.02 28.67 -43.55
CA VAL A 747 47.07 29.67 -43.29
C VAL A 747 46.72 30.60 -42.12
N LEU A 748 45.46 31.05 -42.03
CA LEU A 748 45.00 31.90 -40.93
C LEU A 748 45.05 31.19 -39.56
N VAL A 749 44.69 29.91 -39.49
CA VAL A 749 44.78 29.10 -38.26
C VAL A 749 46.24 28.91 -37.82
N VAL A 750 47.16 28.65 -38.75
CA VAL A 750 48.59 28.52 -38.44
C VAL A 750 49.19 29.84 -37.96
N VAL A 751 48.86 30.97 -38.60
CA VAL A 751 49.33 32.30 -38.16
C VAL A 751 48.79 32.66 -36.78
N ALA A 752 47.52 32.37 -36.49
CA ALA A 752 46.93 32.57 -35.16
C ALA A 752 47.64 31.72 -34.08
N GLY A 753 47.94 30.45 -34.36
CA GLY A 753 48.69 29.58 -33.45
C GLY A 753 50.10 30.07 -33.14
N VAL A 754 50.84 30.54 -34.16
CA VAL A 754 52.20 31.08 -33.98
C VAL A 754 52.20 32.41 -33.21
N LEU A 755 51.20 33.27 -33.42
CA LEU A 755 51.05 34.51 -32.64
C LEU A 755 50.65 34.23 -31.18
N PHE A 756 49.83 33.22 -30.93
CA PHE A 756 49.43 32.82 -29.57
C PHE A 756 50.59 32.17 -28.78
N GLN A 757 51.47 31.40 -29.43
CA GLN A 757 52.67 30.86 -28.77
C GLN A 757 53.73 31.94 -28.46
N ARG A 758 53.77 33.05 -29.20
CA ARG A 758 54.69 34.16 -28.96
C ARG A 758 54.23 35.19 -27.93
N SER A 759 53.00 35.10 -27.41
CA SER A 759 52.48 35.99 -26.36
C SER A 759 52.52 35.40 -24.94
N LYS A 760 53.15 34.22 -24.77
CA LYS A 760 53.34 33.53 -23.48
C LYS A 760 54.80 33.10 -23.22
N ALA A 761 55.76 33.85 -23.75
CA ALA A 761 57.19 33.73 -23.49
C ALA A 761 57.76 35.09 -23.07
#